data_AF-A0A660Z2F1-F1
#
_entry.id   AF-A0A660Z2F1-F1
#
_cell.length_a   1.000
_cell.length_b   1.000
_cell.length_c   1.000
_cell.angle_alpha   90.00
_cell.angle_beta   90.00
_cell.angle_gamma   90.00
#
_symmetry.space_group_name_H-M   'P 1'
#
loop_
_entity.id
_entity.type
_entity.pdbx_description
1 polymer ?
#
loop_
_entity_poly.entity_id
_entity_poly.type
_entity_poly.pdbx_seq_one_letter_code
_entity_poly.pdbx_strand_id
1 'polypeptide(L)'
;MKYSRIYLYTIIAFITISNFTLPQKASQKWLEFNEWNGSFTVERSFTTNATQGDVMESIKFYESSRGTFRLYEKYFEAYLSEEGNTVMNFADWTGDCEATSELRVTRTLSVGDVSFTEELSGIGSAKYGLGESGAGLSIDISTGTYSVGYCYGDVDMEYKRKVDESTEAAIEGMENKVVRDYFISLINGLENQNYETGLAAGIGILSGNQSVLNNILSYIDLAQNRDEPKLPKNPTTLTGEEFDEISNTKMSWRVSPGKKEEVEYFLAVSDEAEYSNYLPDPEKYLAFKIYSKSKNPMPVTVKVKLTDVSTEPGTCLNSKDHNNNKPDLSFDLENSSTRFYLVDSTTAQSIEEVTSAEISILAKDYGAFGKLSAEIFYDGKWQSIKTEDNKTEIKIPEDENDNFIADKWEKDNGIYGKNLRSNNDDEDKPKLDGLNGDGLSVYEEYRGVISKGQHKRLDPKFKDLIIENNIGDIISGGLQLFESTSKIKVTELKNGEMPQDRIVNYNNQTGHKMDQYGIIINRKGGGGGDHIQGEALPDNIFHKTPKICKVINIFDAALNFDYEAEIDSQDREQASEEEYIRMKGLSINITVAHEIGHSVGAEHHATKRNSKEITISFEIPERHKNVYKVYDISGNEITTYPISILQPISYDHGPASGDVNCIMCYTNLFLWVRRDTNIETYWRIKPLPITTKFCNSPLATGINKTNNGFSDAIDGAGNCLKQMRVKDIAR
;
A
#
# COMPACT_ATOMS: atom_id res chain seq x y z
N MET A 1 -5.57 -23.51 -65.76
CA MET A 1 -6.73 -23.93 -64.96
C MET A 1 -7.42 -22.67 -64.46
N LYS A 2 -8.64 -22.39 -64.89
CA LYS A 2 -9.46 -21.33 -64.27
C LYS A 2 -10.32 -22.03 -63.22
N TYR A 3 -10.18 -21.63 -61.96
CA TYR A 3 -11.04 -22.10 -60.87
C TYR A 3 -12.43 -21.50 -61.07
N SER A 4 -13.43 -22.33 -61.38
CA SER A 4 -14.84 -21.94 -61.30
C SER A 4 -15.31 -22.20 -59.87
N ARG A 5 -15.68 -21.14 -59.15
CA ARG A 5 -16.35 -21.26 -57.84
C ARG A 5 -17.73 -21.86 -58.06
N ILE A 6 -17.92 -23.10 -57.59
CA ILE A 6 -19.24 -23.70 -57.46
C ILE A 6 -19.66 -23.44 -56.02
N TYR A 7 -20.67 -22.60 -55.81
CA TYR A 7 -21.29 -22.44 -54.49
C TYR A 7 -22.16 -23.67 -54.23
N LEU A 8 -21.58 -24.71 -53.63
CA LEU A 8 -22.38 -25.72 -52.96
C LEU A 8 -22.67 -25.19 -51.56
N TYR A 9 -23.94 -24.95 -51.24
CA TYR A 9 -24.33 -24.80 -49.84
C TYR A 9 -24.11 -26.16 -49.18
N THR A 10 -22.97 -26.32 -48.52
CA THR A 10 -22.73 -27.46 -47.65
C THR A 10 -23.72 -27.32 -46.50
N ILE A 11 -24.81 -28.09 -46.55
CA ILE A 11 -25.68 -28.28 -45.40
C ILE A 11 -24.86 -29.15 -44.43
N ILE A 12 -24.03 -28.56 -43.58
CA ILE A 12 -23.50 -29.27 -42.41
C ILE A 12 -24.77 -29.68 -41.63
N ALA A 13 -25.03 -30.98 -41.62
CA ALA A 13 -26.38 -31.53 -41.51
C ALA A 13 -27.14 -31.04 -40.27
N PHE A 14 -28.42 -30.74 -40.51
CA PHE A 14 -29.48 -30.80 -39.51
C PHE A 14 -29.53 -32.21 -38.93
N ILE A 15 -29.30 -32.34 -37.63
CA ILE A 15 -29.87 -33.45 -36.87
C ILE A 15 -30.68 -32.81 -35.75
N THR A 16 -31.99 -32.75 -35.93
CA THR A 16 -32.92 -32.53 -34.82
C THR A 16 -32.89 -33.83 -34.01
N ILE A 17 -32.00 -33.94 -33.02
CA ILE A 17 -31.94 -35.08 -32.10
C ILE A 17 -33.07 -34.90 -31.08
N SER A 18 -34.31 -35.16 -31.51
CA SER A 18 -35.42 -35.25 -30.58
C SER A 18 -35.41 -36.63 -29.93
N ASN A 19 -35.16 -36.65 -28.62
CA ASN A 19 -35.33 -37.74 -27.65
C ASN A 19 -34.08 -38.54 -27.28
N PHE A 20 -33.44 -38.07 -26.21
CA PHE A 20 -32.40 -38.75 -25.48
C PHE A 20 -32.58 -38.40 -24.01
N THR A 21 -32.56 -39.35 -23.08
CA THR A 21 -32.80 -39.07 -21.66
C THR A 21 -31.54 -39.34 -20.85
N LEU A 22 -30.88 -38.27 -20.40
CA LEU A 22 -29.78 -38.38 -19.45
C LEU A 22 -30.32 -38.66 -18.04
N PRO A 23 -29.65 -39.50 -17.22
CA PRO A 23 -30.05 -39.68 -15.83
C PRO A 23 -29.95 -38.35 -15.06
N GLN A 24 -31.01 -38.00 -14.34
CA GLN A 24 -31.17 -36.76 -13.55
C GLN A 24 -30.02 -36.46 -12.57
N LYS A 25 -29.18 -37.44 -12.23
CA LYS A 25 -27.99 -37.28 -11.36
C LYS A 25 -26.73 -36.80 -12.09
N ALA A 26 -26.65 -36.94 -13.42
CA ALA A 26 -25.53 -36.42 -14.19
C ALA A 26 -25.63 -34.89 -14.35
N SER A 27 -26.84 -34.33 -14.44
CA SER A 27 -27.05 -32.92 -14.77
C SER A 27 -26.54 -31.92 -13.72
N GLN A 28 -26.52 -32.24 -12.41
CA GLN A 28 -26.06 -31.28 -11.40
C GLN A 28 -24.55 -30.98 -11.44
N LYS A 29 -23.70 -32.00 -11.60
CA LYS A 29 -22.24 -31.80 -11.70
C LYS A 29 -21.82 -31.10 -12.99
N TRP A 30 -22.68 -31.11 -14.00
CA TRP A 30 -22.42 -30.46 -15.28
C TRP A 30 -22.56 -28.95 -15.22
N LEU A 31 -23.35 -28.44 -14.28
CA LEU A 31 -23.54 -27.00 -14.08
C LEU A 31 -22.36 -26.35 -13.32
N GLU A 32 -21.40 -27.13 -12.82
CA GLU A 32 -20.24 -26.63 -12.05
C GLU A 32 -19.11 -26.07 -12.93
N PHE A 33 -19.19 -26.26 -14.26
CA PHE A 33 -18.17 -25.82 -15.21
C PHE A 33 -18.69 -24.67 -16.06
N ASN A 34 -17.94 -23.57 -16.07
CA ASN A 34 -18.24 -22.37 -16.85
C ASN A 34 -17.85 -22.51 -18.33
N GLU A 35 -17.03 -23.53 -18.67
CA GLU A 35 -16.59 -23.78 -20.04
C GLU A 35 -16.63 -25.28 -20.35
N TRP A 36 -16.99 -25.64 -21.59
CA TRP A 36 -16.87 -26.99 -22.14
C TRP A 36 -16.15 -26.96 -23.48
N ASN A 37 -15.22 -27.89 -23.68
CA ASN A 37 -14.48 -28.06 -24.92
C ASN A 37 -14.88 -29.38 -25.57
N GLY A 38 -15.19 -29.35 -26.86
CA GLY A 38 -15.59 -30.53 -27.62
C GLY A 38 -14.96 -30.64 -29.01
N SER A 39 -15.07 -31.81 -29.59
CA SER A 39 -14.66 -32.14 -30.95
C SER A 39 -15.65 -33.09 -31.59
N PHE A 40 -15.81 -33.02 -32.90
CA PHE A 40 -16.70 -33.91 -33.65
C PHE A 40 -16.09 -34.35 -34.97
N THR A 41 -16.61 -35.43 -35.52
CA THR A 41 -16.35 -35.97 -36.85
C THR A 41 -17.67 -36.50 -37.40
N VAL A 42 -18.00 -36.17 -38.65
CA VAL A 42 -19.19 -36.60 -39.36
C VAL A 42 -18.74 -37.09 -40.72
N GLU A 43 -18.99 -38.35 -41.04
CA GLU A 43 -18.76 -38.93 -42.35
C GLU A 43 -20.11 -39.34 -42.93
N ARG A 44 -20.44 -38.90 -44.15
CA ARG A 44 -21.68 -39.31 -44.83
C ARG A 44 -21.39 -39.72 -46.25
N SER A 45 -22.11 -40.71 -46.73
CA SER A 45 -22.06 -41.03 -48.15
C SER A 45 -23.35 -41.65 -48.65
N PHE A 46 -23.82 -41.19 -49.81
CA PHE A 46 -24.96 -41.79 -50.46
C PHE A 46 -24.67 -41.98 -51.94
N THR A 47 -25.36 -42.93 -52.56
CA THR A 47 -25.27 -43.17 -54.00
C THR A 47 -26.67 -43.16 -54.57
N THR A 48 -26.89 -42.33 -55.59
CA THR A 48 -28.13 -42.31 -56.35
C THR A 48 -27.86 -42.93 -57.71
N ASN A 49 -28.81 -43.70 -58.22
CA ASN A 49 -28.73 -44.27 -59.57
C ASN A 49 -29.98 -43.87 -60.35
N ALA A 50 -29.79 -43.46 -61.60
CA ALA A 50 -30.86 -43.21 -62.57
C ALA A 50 -30.61 -44.01 -63.84
N THR A 51 -31.67 -44.43 -64.53
CA THR A 51 -31.53 -45.20 -65.78
C THR A 51 -32.52 -44.68 -66.80
N GLN A 52 -32.05 -44.43 -68.03
CA GLN A 52 -32.87 -44.03 -69.15
C GLN A 52 -32.40 -44.73 -70.43
N GLY A 53 -33.18 -45.71 -70.89
CA GLY A 53 -32.74 -46.62 -71.95
C GLY A 53 -31.57 -47.49 -71.49
N ASP A 54 -30.53 -47.60 -72.31
CA ASP A 54 -29.30 -48.35 -72.00
C ASP A 54 -28.27 -47.53 -71.19
N VAL A 55 -28.62 -46.30 -70.80
CA VAL A 55 -27.74 -45.40 -70.04
C VAL A 55 -28.08 -45.49 -68.55
N MET A 56 -27.09 -45.85 -67.74
CA MET A 56 -27.15 -45.78 -66.28
C MET A 56 -26.27 -44.64 -65.79
N GLU A 57 -26.82 -43.76 -64.96
CA GLU A 57 -26.09 -42.73 -64.25
C GLU A 57 -26.04 -43.08 -62.77
N SER A 58 -24.86 -43.02 -62.17
CA SER A 58 -24.61 -43.22 -60.75
C SER A 58 -23.91 -42.00 -60.18
N ILE A 59 -24.48 -41.35 -59.17
CA ILE A 59 -23.85 -40.23 -58.48
C ILE A 59 -23.60 -40.66 -57.04
N LYS A 60 -22.33 -40.76 -56.68
CA LYS A 60 -21.88 -41.00 -55.31
C LYS A 60 -21.43 -39.71 -54.67
N PHE A 61 -22.04 -39.37 -53.56
CA PHE A 61 -21.64 -38.26 -52.69
C PHE A 61 -20.91 -38.82 -51.48
N TYR A 62 -19.83 -38.16 -51.09
CA TYR A 62 -19.08 -38.40 -49.86
C TYR A 62 -18.74 -37.07 -49.20
N GLU A 63 -18.92 -36.99 -47.89
CA GLU A 63 -18.43 -35.88 -47.09
C GLU A 63 -17.81 -36.39 -45.80
N SER A 64 -16.70 -35.78 -45.40
CA SER A 64 -16.07 -35.94 -44.10
C SER A 64 -15.84 -34.57 -43.47
N SER A 65 -16.55 -34.30 -42.38
CA SER A 65 -16.51 -33.05 -41.63
C SER A 65 -15.89 -33.32 -40.27
N ARG A 66 -14.91 -32.53 -39.85
CA ARG A 66 -14.30 -32.61 -38.50
C ARG A 66 -14.16 -31.23 -37.90
N GLY A 67 -14.39 -31.09 -36.61
CA GLY A 67 -14.31 -29.79 -35.97
C GLY A 67 -14.11 -29.83 -34.47
N THR A 68 -13.89 -28.66 -33.89
CA THR A 68 -13.81 -28.40 -32.45
C THR A 68 -14.79 -27.30 -32.06
N PHE A 69 -15.31 -27.35 -30.85
CA PHE A 69 -16.17 -26.30 -30.31
C PHE A 69 -15.83 -25.97 -28.86
N ARG A 70 -16.14 -24.74 -28.44
CA ARG A 70 -16.09 -24.28 -27.06
C ARG A 70 -17.44 -23.71 -26.68
N LEU A 71 -17.90 -23.97 -25.45
CA LEU A 71 -19.12 -23.43 -24.87
C LEU A 71 -18.74 -22.67 -23.60
N TYR A 72 -19.13 -21.41 -23.42
CA TYR A 72 -18.61 -20.58 -22.31
C TYR A 72 -19.61 -19.58 -21.67
N GLU A 73 -20.83 -19.38 -22.18
CA GLU A 73 -21.90 -18.68 -21.43
C GLU A 73 -23.17 -19.51 -21.41
N LYS A 74 -24.00 -19.27 -20.38
CA LYS A 74 -25.18 -20.06 -20.08
C LYS A 74 -26.36 -19.13 -19.83
N TYR A 75 -27.36 -19.19 -20.70
CA TYR A 75 -28.63 -18.50 -20.50
C TYR A 75 -29.68 -19.49 -20.03
N PHE A 76 -30.38 -19.13 -18.95
CA PHE A 76 -31.54 -19.86 -18.47
C PHE A 76 -32.79 -19.05 -18.81
N GLU A 77 -33.59 -19.54 -19.75
CA GLU A 77 -34.95 -19.03 -19.92
C GLU A 77 -35.91 -19.90 -19.12
N ALA A 78 -36.57 -19.27 -18.14
CA ALA A 78 -37.69 -19.86 -17.44
C ALA A 78 -38.98 -19.53 -18.21
N TYR A 79 -39.74 -20.55 -18.58
CA TYR A 79 -41.09 -20.34 -19.10
C TYR A 79 -42.12 -21.01 -18.18
N LEU A 80 -43.34 -20.48 -18.23
CA LEU A 80 -44.49 -21.07 -17.56
C LEU A 80 -45.04 -22.18 -18.45
N SER A 81 -45.09 -23.40 -17.92
CA SER A 81 -45.85 -24.49 -18.54
C SER A 81 -47.34 -24.13 -18.67
N GLU A 82 -48.05 -24.83 -19.55
CA GLU A 82 -49.51 -24.67 -19.72
C GLU A 82 -50.30 -24.91 -18.41
N GLU A 83 -49.70 -25.60 -17.43
CA GLU A 83 -50.27 -25.86 -16.11
C GLU A 83 -49.91 -24.79 -15.06
N GLY A 84 -49.20 -23.72 -15.45
CA GLY A 84 -48.81 -22.60 -14.58
C GLY A 84 -47.58 -22.86 -13.70
N ASN A 85 -46.90 -24.00 -13.89
CA ASN A 85 -45.63 -24.28 -13.20
C ASN A 85 -44.47 -23.63 -13.96
N THR A 86 -43.58 -22.94 -13.23
CA THR A 86 -42.30 -22.47 -13.80
C THR A 86 -41.42 -23.68 -14.08
N VAL A 87 -41.10 -23.92 -15.35
CA VAL A 87 -40.20 -24.98 -15.79
C VAL A 87 -38.91 -24.33 -16.29
N MET A 88 -37.77 -24.65 -15.67
CA MET A 88 -36.45 -24.26 -16.18
C MET A 88 -36.03 -25.28 -17.24
N ASN A 89 -36.23 -24.97 -18.52
CA ASN A 89 -36.13 -26.00 -19.55
C ASN A 89 -35.05 -25.82 -20.61
N PHE A 90 -34.31 -24.72 -20.64
CA PHE A 90 -33.22 -24.56 -21.59
C PHE A 90 -32.00 -23.93 -20.92
N ALA A 91 -30.85 -24.61 -21.02
CA ALA A 91 -29.56 -23.96 -20.89
C ALA A 91 -29.06 -23.71 -22.31
N ASP A 92 -29.24 -22.49 -22.80
CA ASP A 92 -28.63 -22.09 -24.07
C ASP A 92 -27.17 -21.78 -23.80
N TRP A 93 -26.29 -22.53 -24.46
CA TRP A 93 -24.86 -22.33 -24.40
C TRP A 93 -24.42 -21.49 -25.60
N THR A 94 -23.75 -20.37 -25.33
CA THR A 94 -23.01 -19.66 -26.39
C THR A 94 -21.61 -20.23 -26.49
N GLY A 95 -21.02 -20.12 -27.68
CA GLY A 95 -19.77 -20.80 -27.96
C GLY A 95 -19.15 -20.47 -29.30
N ASP A 96 -18.00 -21.05 -29.59
CA ASP A 96 -17.33 -20.96 -30.89
C ASP A 96 -17.21 -22.36 -31.50
N CYS A 97 -17.38 -22.48 -32.81
CA CYS A 97 -17.17 -23.72 -33.55
C CYS A 97 -16.22 -23.49 -34.72
N GLU A 98 -15.24 -24.37 -34.88
CA GLU A 98 -14.34 -24.42 -36.02
C GLU A 98 -14.43 -25.80 -36.66
N ALA A 99 -14.73 -25.86 -37.96
CA ALA A 99 -14.91 -27.10 -38.70
C ALA A 99 -14.16 -27.08 -40.03
N THR A 100 -13.75 -28.26 -40.50
CA THR A 100 -13.20 -28.50 -41.83
C THR A 100 -13.97 -29.65 -42.46
N SER A 101 -14.43 -29.45 -43.70
CA SER A 101 -15.23 -30.42 -44.45
C SER A 101 -14.52 -30.76 -45.75
N GLU A 102 -14.29 -32.05 -46.00
CA GLU A 102 -13.90 -32.59 -47.29
C GLU A 102 -15.14 -33.14 -47.98
N LEU A 103 -15.40 -32.68 -49.21
CA LEU A 103 -16.53 -33.11 -50.01
C LEU A 103 -16.04 -33.72 -51.32
N ARG A 104 -16.59 -34.87 -51.68
CA ARG A 104 -16.26 -35.60 -52.91
C ARG A 104 -17.55 -36.07 -53.58
N VAL A 105 -17.75 -35.68 -54.82
CA VAL A 105 -18.85 -36.14 -55.67
C VAL A 105 -18.24 -36.89 -56.84
N THR A 106 -18.65 -38.14 -57.01
CA THR A 106 -18.25 -38.98 -58.12
C THR A 106 -19.48 -39.28 -58.97
N ARG A 107 -19.47 -38.86 -60.23
CA ARG A 107 -20.53 -39.14 -61.21
C ARG A 107 -20.02 -40.20 -62.17
N THR A 108 -20.77 -41.28 -62.36
CA THR A 108 -20.44 -42.36 -63.31
C THR A 108 -21.58 -42.54 -64.29
N LEU A 109 -21.32 -42.45 -65.59
CA LEU A 109 -22.25 -42.72 -66.67
C LEU A 109 -21.84 -44.01 -67.35
N SER A 110 -22.72 -45.00 -67.41
CA SER A 110 -22.46 -46.32 -68.00
C SER A 110 -23.43 -46.60 -69.15
N VAL A 111 -22.94 -47.12 -70.26
CA VAL A 111 -23.73 -47.59 -71.41
C VAL A 111 -23.17 -48.92 -71.88
N GLY A 112 -23.90 -50.01 -71.63
CA GLY A 112 -23.37 -51.37 -71.81
C GLY A 112 -22.13 -51.59 -70.95
N ASP A 113 -21.02 -52.02 -71.58
CA ASP A 113 -19.74 -52.30 -70.91
C ASP A 113 -18.81 -51.07 -70.79
N VAL A 114 -19.23 -49.91 -71.29
CA VAL A 114 -18.44 -48.67 -71.25
C VAL A 114 -18.94 -47.79 -70.11
N SER A 115 -18.03 -47.31 -69.26
CA SER A 115 -18.34 -46.35 -68.19
C SER A 115 -17.42 -45.15 -68.22
N PHE A 116 -17.95 -44.00 -67.84
CA PHE A 116 -17.27 -42.72 -67.77
C PHE A 116 -17.45 -42.16 -66.37
N THR A 117 -16.37 -41.83 -65.67
CA THR A 117 -16.42 -41.33 -64.29
C THR A 117 -15.79 -39.95 -64.17
N GLU A 118 -16.51 -39.02 -63.55
CA GLU A 118 -16.03 -37.69 -63.17
C GLU A 118 -15.95 -37.60 -61.64
N GLU A 119 -14.91 -36.94 -61.13
CA GLU A 119 -14.77 -36.66 -59.71
C GLU A 119 -14.61 -35.15 -59.48
N LEU A 120 -15.43 -34.63 -58.58
CA LEU A 120 -15.32 -33.27 -58.05
C LEU A 120 -14.98 -33.41 -56.55
N SER A 121 -13.88 -32.83 -56.10
CA SER A 121 -13.48 -32.90 -54.68
C SER A 121 -13.05 -31.54 -54.17
N GLY A 122 -13.42 -31.16 -52.96
CA GLY A 122 -13.03 -29.89 -52.35
C GLY A 122 -12.89 -29.97 -50.85
N ILE A 123 -12.19 -28.98 -50.28
CA ILE A 123 -12.02 -28.85 -48.84
C ILE A 123 -12.45 -27.43 -48.47
N GLY A 124 -13.39 -27.31 -47.54
CA GLY A 124 -13.80 -26.04 -46.96
C GLY A 124 -13.49 -25.99 -45.47
N SER A 125 -13.25 -24.79 -44.95
CA SER A 125 -13.07 -24.54 -43.52
C SER A 125 -13.97 -23.41 -43.08
N ALA A 126 -14.48 -23.51 -41.86
CA ALA A 126 -15.58 -22.68 -41.40
C ALA A 126 -15.38 -22.35 -39.91
N LYS A 127 -15.59 -21.08 -39.52
CA LYS A 127 -15.50 -20.60 -38.13
C LYS A 127 -16.71 -19.75 -37.80
N TYR A 128 -17.41 -20.08 -36.71
CA TYR A 128 -18.65 -19.42 -36.31
C TYR A 128 -18.74 -19.21 -34.80
N GLY A 129 -19.43 -18.13 -34.40
CA GLY A 129 -20.00 -17.99 -33.06
C GLY A 129 -21.39 -18.62 -33.00
N LEU A 130 -21.61 -19.48 -32.02
CA LEU A 130 -22.90 -20.05 -31.62
C LEU A 130 -23.65 -18.97 -30.82
N GLY A 131 -24.52 -18.20 -31.46
CA GLY A 131 -25.28 -17.14 -30.79
C GLY A 131 -26.08 -16.18 -31.68
N GLU A 132 -25.73 -16.03 -32.95
CA GLU A 132 -26.42 -15.09 -33.84
C GLU A 132 -27.38 -15.81 -34.79
N SER A 133 -28.68 -15.76 -34.48
CA SER A 133 -29.80 -16.19 -35.33
C SER A 133 -29.79 -17.65 -35.83
N GLY A 134 -30.33 -18.57 -35.02
CA GLY A 134 -30.72 -19.93 -35.46
C GLY A 134 -29.61 -20.99 -35.50
N ALA A 135 -28.38 -20.61 -35.14
CA ALA A 135 -27.24 -21.51 -34.97
C ALA A 135 -26.84 -21.59 -33.48
N GLY A 136 -27.44 -22.51 -32.73
CA GLY A 136 -27.14 -22.72 -31.31
C GLY A 136 -27.10 -24.20 -30.97
N LEU A 137 -26.29 -24.57 -29.98
CA LEU A 137 -26.42 -25.87 -29.29
C LEU A 137 -27.43 -25.69 -28.15
N SER A 138 -28.66 -26.16 -28.32
CA SER A 138 -29.64 -26.17 -27.23
C SER A 138 -29.56 -27.51 -26.50
N ILE A 139 -29.57 -27.51 -25.16
CA ILE A 139 -29.63 -28.72 -24.34
C ILE A 139 -30.84 -28.59 -23.40
N ASP A 140 -31.87 -29.40 -23.60
CA ASP A 140 -33.00 -29.52 -22.69
C ASP A 140 -32.65 -30.52 -21.58
N ILE A 141 -32.42 -29.97 -20.40
CA ILE A 141 -31.97 -30.72 -19.22
C ILE A 141 -33.10 -31.57 -18.62
N SER A 142 -34.36 -31.22 -18.87
CA SER A 142 -35.52 -31.97 -18.37
C SER A 142 -35.74 -33.27 -19.14
N THR A 143 -35.48 -33.23 -20.44
CA THR A 143 -35.65 -34.37 -21.33
C THR A 143 -34.34 -35.09 -21.60
N GLY A 144 -33.19 -34.43 -21.45
CA GLY A 144 -31.85 -34.94 -21.79
C GLY A 144 -31.47 -34.75 -23.26
N THR A 145 -32.26 -33.98 -24.01
CA THR A 145 -32.12 -33.80 -25.46
C THR A 145 -31.19 -32.63 -25.79
N TYR A 146 -30.55 -32.68 -26.96
CA TYR A 146 -29.79 -31.54 -27.46
C TYR A 146 -30.00 -31.35 -28.97
N SER A 147 -29.86 -30.12 -29.46
CA SER A 147 -29.95 -29.78 -30.88
C SER A 147 -28.79 -28.88 -31.26
N VAL A 148 -28.18 -29.10 -32.44
CA VAL A 148 -27.10 -28.24 -32.97
C VAL A 148 -27.67 -27.49 -34.18
N GLY A 149 -27.61 -26.15 -34.15
CA GLY A 149 -28.11 -25.29 -35.22
C GLY A 149 -27.17 -25.18 -36.44
N TYR A 150 -27.68 -24.54 -37.50
CA TYR A 150 -27.09 -24.46 -38.84
C TYR A 150 -25.67 -23.85 -38.87
N CYS A 151 -24.78 -24.38 -39.72
CA CYS A 151 -23.52 -23.71 -40.09
C CYS A 151 -23.40 -23.67 -41.62
N TYR A 152 -23.21 -22.48 -42.21
CA TYR A 152 -23.06 -22.28 -43.66
C TYR A 152 -21.63 -21.91 -44.04
N GLY A 153 -20.84 -22.88 -44.52
CA GLY A 153 -19.46 -22.68 -44.94
C GLY A 153 -19.28 -22.75 -46.45
N ASP A 154 -18.43 -21.87 -46.98
CA ASP A 154 -17.95 -21.93 -48.36
C ASP A 154 -16.91 -23.04 -48.52
N VAL A 155 -17.09 -23.89 -49.53
CA VAL A 155 -16.14 -24.96 -49.89
C VAL A 155 -15.57 -24.65 -51.26
N ASP A 156 -14.25 -24.48 -51.35
CA ASP A 156 -13.56 -24.39 -52.63
C ASP A 156 -13.37 -25.81 -53.22
N MET A 157 -14.01 -26.06 -54.36
CA MET A 157 -13.98 -27.36 -55.05
C MET A 157 -12.93 -27.38 -56.18
N GLU A 158 -12.15 -28.46 -56.24
CA GLU A 158 -11.24 -28.79 -57.34
C GLU A 158 -11.88 -29.85 -58.25
N TYR A 159 -12.01 -29.56 -59.54
CA TYR A 159 -12.53 -30.50 -60.53
C TYR A 159 -11.39 -31.34 -61.13
N LYS A 160 -11.50 -32.67 -61.03
CA LYS A 160 -10.54 -33.63 -61.59
C LYS A 160 -11.26 -34.60 -62.52
N ARG A 161 -11.10 -34.37 -63.83
CA ARG A 161 -11.59 -35.28 -64.87
C ARG A 161 -10.58 -36.40 -65.11
N LYS A 162 -11.05 -37.64 -65.18
CA LYS A 162 -10.25 -38.81 -65.61
C LYS A 162 -11.00 -39.55 -66.70
N VAL A 163 -10.64 -39.28 -67.95
CA VAL A 163 -11.08 -40.08 -69.10
C VAL A 163 -9.93 -41.01 -69.43
N ASP A 164 -10.16 -42.31 -69.47
CA ASP A 164 -9.13 -43.21 -70.00
C ASP A 164 -9.16 -43.18 -71.54
N GLU A 165 -7.99 -43.34 -72.18
CA GLU A 165 -7.87 -43.33 -73.64
C GLU A 165 -8.69 -44.47 -74.31
N SER A 166 -9.01 -45.53 -73.55
CA SER A 166 -9.87 -46.62 -74.05
C SER A 166 -11.35 -46.23 -74.15
N THR A 167 -11.80 -45.23 -73.39
CA THR A 167 -13.17 -44.74 -73.36
C THR A 167 -13.45 -43.88 -74.58
N GLU A 168 -12.52 -43.02 -74.98
CA GLU A 168 -12.65 -42.21 -76.20
C GLU A 168 -12.69 -43.09 -77.45
N ALA A 169 -11.82 -44.10 -77.52
CA ALA A 169 -11.85 -45.11 -78.59
C ALA A 169 -13.14 -45.94 -78.61
N ALA A 170 -13.68 -46.29 -77.43
CA ALA A 170 -14.94 -47.02 -77.32
C ALA A 170 -16.15 -46.18 -77.77
N ILE A 171 -16.16 -44.88 -77.47
CA ILE A 171 -17.21 -43.94 -77.92
C ILE A 171 -17.18 -43.79 -79.45
N GLU A 172 -16.00 -43.63 -80.06
CA GLU A 172 -15.88 -43.56 -81.52
C GLU A 172 -16.40 -44.82 -82.24
N GLY A 173 -16.20 -45.99 -81.60
CA GLY A 173 -16.64 -47.31 -82.09
C GLY A 173 -18.13 -47.64 -81.92
N MET A 174 -18.93 -46.78 -81.26
CA MET A 174 -20.36 -47.05 -81.05
C MET A 174 -21.16 -47.02 -82.37
N GLU A 175 -21.86 -48.12 -82.67
CA GLU A 175 -22.70 -48.22 -83.89
C GLU A 175 -23.91 -47.26 -83.86
N ASN A 176 -24.41 -46.94 -82.66
CA ASN A 176 -25.54 -46.02 -82.50
C ASN A 176 -25.06 -44.56 -82.57
N LYS A 177 -25.15 -43.99 -83.77
CA LYS A 177 -24.75 -42.61 -84.07
C LYS A 177 -25.40 -41.57 -83.14
N VAL A 178 -26.66 -41.77 -82.71
CA VAL A 178 -27.36 -40.82 -81.83
C VAL A 178 -26.72 -40.81 -80.44
N VAL A 179 -26.37 -41.99 -79.91
CA VAL A 179 -25.70 -42.13 -78.62
C VAL A 179 -24.27 -41.59 -78.70
N ARG A 180 -23.54 -41.92 -79.77
CA ARG A 180 -22.19 -41.41 -80.01
C ARG A 180 -22.14 -39.89 -80.09
N ASP A 181 -23.01 -39.28 -80.92
CA ASP A 181 -23.06 -37.84 -81.10
C ASP A 181 -23.51 -37.13 -79.79
N TYR A 182 -24.35 -37.77 -78.97
CA TYR A 182 -24.70 -37.31 -77.63
C TYR A 182 -23.48 -37.27 -76.69
N PHE A 183 -22.67 -38.33 -76.63
CA PHE A 183 -21.46 -38.36 -75.79
C PHE A 183 -20.38 -37.37 -76.26
N ILE A 184 -20.17 -37.25 -77.57
CA ILE A 184 -19.24 -36.26 -78.14
C ILE A 184 -19.71 -34.83 -77.83
N SER A 185 -21.02 -34.56 -77.93
CA SER A 185 -21.60 -33.26 -77.56
C SER A 185 -21.45 -32.95 -76.06
N LEU A 186 -21.66 -33.95 -75.20
CA LEU A 186 -21.49 -33.82 -73.75
C LEU A 186 -20.03 -33.51 -73.39
N ILE A 187 -19.08 -34.23 -74.00
CA ILE A 187 -17.63 -34.02 -73.81
C ILE A 187 -17.22 -32.62 -74.29
N ASN A 188 -17.63 -32.22 -75.50
CA ASN A 188 -17.27 -30.93 -76.09
C ASN A 188 -17.96 -29.73 -75.41
N GLY A 189 -19.17 -29.93 -74.87
CA GLY A 189 -19.90 -28.92 -74.10
C GLY A 189 -19.25 -28.63 -72.75
N LEU A 190 -18.59 -29.62 -72.14
CA LEU A 190 -17.85 -29.46 -70.89
C LEU A 190 -16.49 -28.76 -71.10
N GLU A 191 -15.87 -28.86 -72.27
CA GLU A 191 -14.57 -28.21 -72.54
C GLU A 191 -14.68 -26.69 -72.82
N ASN A 192 -15.87 -26.21 -73.23
CA ASN A 192 -16.10 -24.82 -73.64
C ASN A 192 -16.80 -23.99 -72.54
N GLN A 193 -16.01 -23.56 -71.55
CA GLN A 193 -16.27 -22.61 -70.43
C GLN A 193 -17.56 -21.75 -70.42
N ASN A 194 -18.73 -22.34 -70.16
CA ASN A 194 -19.90 -21.62 -69.59
C ASN A 194 -20.71 -22.54 -68.67
N TYR A 195 -20.23 -22.67 -67.43
CA TYR A 195 -20.66 -23.75 -66.52
C TYR A 195 -21.95 -23.49 -65.73
N GLU A 196 -22.46 -22.25 -65.66
CA GLU A 196 -23.76 -21.99 -65.01
C GLU A 196 -24.94 -22.55 -65.83
N THR A 197 -24.80 -22.60 -67.17
CA THR A 197 -25.83 -23.19 -68.05
C THR A 197 -25.55 -24.65 -68.39
N GLY A 198 -24.30 -25.12 -68.33
CA GLY A 198 -23.94 -26.50 -68.64
C GLY A 198 -24.40 -27.54 -67.61
N LEU A 199 -24.31 -27.25 -66.30
CA LEU A 199 -24.80 -28.18 -65.27
C LEU A 199 -26.33 -28.13 -65.16
N ALA A 200 -26.94 -26.95 -65.32
CA ALA A 200 -28.40 -26.82 -65.39
C ALA A 200 -28.99 -27.50 -66.65
N ALA A 201 -28.29 -27.47 -67.80
CA ALA A 201 -28.70 -28.17 -69.02
C ALA A 201 -28.38 -29.68 -68.99
N GLY A 202 -27.29 -30.09 -68.33
CA GLY A 202 -26.90 -31.50 -68.18
C GLY A 202 -27.79 -32.26 -67.18
N ILE A 203 -28.19 -31.62 -66.08
CA ILE A 203 -29.21 -32.13 -65.17
C ILE A 203 -30.59 -32.11 -65.86
N GLY A 204 -30.86 -31.11 -66.70
CA GLY A 204 -32.14 -30.92 -67.38
C GLY A 204 -32.47 -31.87 -68.54
N ILE A 205 -31.53 -32.65 -69.09
CA ILE A 205 -31.77 -33.44 -70.31
C ILE A 205 -31.87 -34.97 -70.08
N LEU A 206 -31.49 -35.49 -68.90
CA LEU A 206 -31.86 -36.85 -68.45
C LEU A 206 -32.70 -36.87 -67.16
N SER A 207 -32.96 -35.72 -66.53
CA SER A 207 -33.93 -35.62 -65.44
C SER A 207 -34.98 -34.54 -65.72
N GLY A 208 -35.99 -34.90 -66.51
CA GLY A 208 -37.32 -34.28 -66.40
C GLY A 208 -38.00 -34.61 -65.06
N ASN A 209 -37.23 -34.86 -63.99
CA ASN A 209 -37.70 -35.44 -62.76
C ASN A 209 -37.18 -34.63 -61.58
N GLN A 210 -37.91 -33.54 -61.29
CA GLN A 210 -37.86 -32.80 -60.02
C GLN A 210 -37.84 -33.76 -58.81
N SER A 211 -38.29 -35.01 -58.95
CA SER A 211 -38.22 -36.03 -57.91
C SER A 211 -36.81 -36.48 -57.53
N VAL A 212 -35.77 -36.41 -58.38
CA VAL A 212 -34.40 -36.80 -57.94
C VAL A 212 -33.81 -35.71 -57.04
N LEU A 213 -34.00 -34.44 -57.41
CA LEU A 213 -33.64 -33.30 -56.56
C LEU A 213 -34.49 -33.27 -55.29
N ASN A 214 -35.80 -33.52 -55.39
CA ASN A 214 -36.70 -33.61 -54.25
C ASN A 214 -36.45 -34.87 -53.42
N ASN A 215 -35.93 -35.97 -53.97
CA ASN A 215 -35.52 -37.15 -53.21
C ASN A 215 -34.23 -36.87 -52.44
N ILE A 216 -33.26 -36.18 -53.05
CA ILE A 216 -32.07 -35.69 -52.33
C ILE A 216 -32.50 -34.76 -51.17
N LEU A 217 -33.53 -33.93 -51.37
CA LEU A 217 -34.10 -33.07 -50.33
C LEU A 217 -35.03 -33.81 -49.35
N SER A 218 -35.72 -34.89 -49.73
CA SER A 218 -36.65 -35.63 -48.86
C SER A 218 -35.98 -36.73 -48.04
N TYR A 219 -34.81 -37.22 -48.47
CA TYR A 219 -33.97 -38.12 -47.66
C TYR A 219 -33.43 -37.41 -46.40
N ILE A 220 -33.56 -36.08 -46.33
CA ILE A 220 -33.15 -35.26 -45.19
C ILE A 220 -34.21 -35.25 -44.06
N ASP A 221 -35.44 -35.72 -44.32
CA ASP A 221 -36.59 -35.47 -43.42
C ASP A 221 -37.12 -36.69 -42.65
N LEU A 222 -36.44 -37.85 -42.68
CA LEU A 222 -36.93 -39.07 -42.02
C LEU A 222 -35.81 -39.86 -41.34
N ALA A 223 -35.48 -39.48 -40.10
CA ALA A 223 -34.72 -40.29 -39.18
C ALA A 223 -35.51 -40.46 -37.86
N GLN A 224 -36.27 -41.54 -37.75
CA GLN A 224 -36.89 -41.98 -36.49
C GLN A 224 -36.60 -43.46 -36.28
N ASN A 225 -35.64 -43.74 -35.40
CA ASN A 225 -35.51 -44.89 -34.50
C ASN A 225 -34.02 -45.23 -34.33
N ARG A 226 -33.54 -45.31 -33.07
CA ARG A 226 -32.71 -46.39 -32.49
C ARG A 226 -31.99 -45.98 -31.19
N ASP A 227 -31.19 -46.92 -30.68
CA ASP A 227 -30.97 -47.34 -29.29
C ASP A 227 -30.21 -46.41 -28.33
N GLU A 228 -30.46 -46.61 -27.02
CA GLU A 228 -29.80 -45.94 -25.91
C GLU A 228 -28.27 -46.11 -25.91
N PRO A 229 -27.50 -45.04 -25.59
CA PRO A 229 -26.05 -45.12 -25.49
C PRO A 229 -25.63 -45.83 -24.21
N LYS A 230 -24.42 -46.38 -24.24
CA LYS A 230 -23.77 -46.92 -23.03
C LYS A 230 -22.97 -45.81 -22.35
N LEU A 231 -23.43 -45.38 -21.18
CA LEU A 231 -22.70 -44.41 -20.34
C LEU A 231 -21.33 -44.98 -19.89
N PRO A 232 -20.21 -44.25 -20.09
CA PRO A 232 -18.91 -44.63 -19.54
C PRO A 232 -18.86 -44.44 -18.02
N LYS A 233 -18.01 -45.24 -17.34
CA LYS A 233 -17.86 -45.26 -15.88
C LYS A 233 -17.14 -44.04 -15.27
N ASN A 234 -16.63 -43.09 -16.07
CA ASN A 234 -15.93 -41.89 -15.59
C ASN A 234 -16.65 -40.60 -16.06
N PRO A 235 -16.94 -39.62 -15.17
CA PRO A 235 -17.99 -38.62 -15.41
C PRO A 235 -17.54 -37.34 -16.13
N THR A 236 -16.30 -37.22 -16.60
CA THR A 236 -15.76 -35.93 -17.10
C THR A 236 -15.48 -35.89 -18.60
N THR A 237 -15.75 -36.95 -19.37
CA THR A 237 -15.64 -36.88 -20.82
C THR A 237 -16.72 -37.72 -21.43
N LEU A 238 -17.63 -37.09 -22.17
CA LEU A 238 -18.59 -37.80 -22.98
C LEU A 238 -17.98 -38.08 -24.34
N THR A 239 -18.24 -39.28 -24.83
CA THR A 239 -17.99 -39.67 -26.21
C THR A 239 -19.25 -40.34 -26.75
N GLY A 240 -19.69 -39.95 -27.94
CA GLY A 240 -20.77 -40.62 -28.65
C GLY A 240 -20.29 -41.05 -30.03
N GLU A 241 -20.73 -42.22 -30.49
CA GLU A 241 -20.66 -42.63 -31.88
C GLU A 241 -22.05 -43.05 -32.33
N GLU A 242 -22.47 -42.59 -33.51
CA GLU A 242 -23.77 -42.91 -34.10
C GLU A 242 -23.60 -43.27 -35.57
N PHE A 243 -24.42 -44.22 -36.02
CA PHE A 243 -24.43 -44.67 -37.41
C PHE A 243 -25.88 -44.75 -37.90
N ASP A 244 -26.22 -43.91 -38.87
CA ASP A 244 -27.49 -43.99 -39.58
C ASP A 244 -27.34 -44.91 -40.80
N GLU A 245 -27.97 -46.08 -40.74
CA GLU A 245 -27.96 -47.07 -41.83
C GLU A 245 -28.61 -46.55 -43.12
N ILE A 246 -29.56 -45.61 -43.05
CA ILE A 246 -30.31 -45.14 -44.21
C ILE A 246 -29.50 -44.14 -45.03
N SER A 247 -28.83 -43.21 -44.36
CA SER A 247 -27.98 -42.20 -45.01
C SER A 247 -26.49 -42.61 -45.07
N ASN A 248 -26.14 -43.78 -44.50
CA ASN A 248 -24.77 -44.25 -44.31
C ASN A 248 -23.89 -43.14 -43.71
N THR A 249 -24.43 -42.48 -42.68
CA THR A 249 -23.79 -41.38 -41.95
C THR A 249 -23.24 -41.90 -40.64
N LYS A 250 -21.93 -41.73 -40.42
CA LYS A 250 -21.25 -41.99 -39.16
C LYS A 250 -20.88 -40.68 -38.48
N MET A 251 -21.40 -40.44 -37.28
CA MET A 251 -21.00 -39.31 -36.44
C MET A 251 -20.23 -39.81 -35.22
N SER A 252 -19.20 -39.07 -34.83
CA SER A 252 -18.44 -39.33 -33.61
C SER A 252 -18.12 -37.99 -32.94
N TRP A 253 -18.34 -37.89 -31.64
CA TRP A 253 -18.12 -36.65 -30.90
C TRP A 253 -17.53 -36.91 -29.53
N ARG A 254 -16.86 -35.89 -28.99
CA ARG A 254 -16.24 -35.91 -27.67
C ARG A 254 -16.41 -34.55 -27.01
N VAL A 255 -16.86 -34.51 -25.76
CA VAL A 255 -16.99 -33.28 -24.96
C VAL A 255 -16.37 -33.48 -23.59
N SER A 256 -15.58 -32.52 -23.14
CA SER A 256 -14.91 -32.50 -21.84
C SER A 256 -15.06 -31.12 -21.18
N PRO A 257 -15.15 -31.03 -19.84
CA PRO A 257 -15.14 -29.75 -19.15
C PRO A 257 -13.87 -28.97 -19.48
N GLY A 258 -14.02 -27.67 -19.70
CA GLY A 258 -12.91 -26.73 -19.63
C GLY A 258 -12.29 -26.76 -18.25
N LYS A 259 -11.04 -26.29 -18.14
CA LYS A 259 -10.45 -26.07 -16.82
C LYS A 259 -11.32 -25.03 -16.10
N LYS A 260 -11.79 -25.34 -14.89
CA LYS A 260 -12.37 -24.33 -14.00
C LYS A 260 -11.28 -23.28 -13.82
N GLU A 261 -11.45 -22.10 -14.41
CA GLU A 261 -10.52 -21.00 -14.18
C GLU A 261 -10.52 -20.73 -12.67
N GLU A 262 -9.35 -20.81 -12.06
CA GLU A 262 -9.22 -20.39 -10.68
C GLU A 262 -9.50 -18.91 -10.64
N VAL A 263 -10.52 -18.52 -9.87
CA VAL A 263 -10.86 -17.12 -9.65
C VAL A 263 -9.78 -16.53 -8.75
N GLU A 264 -8.82 -15.87 -9.39
CA GLU A 264 -7.68 -15.26 -8.74
C GLU A 264 -7.93 -13.76 -8.54
N TYR A 265 -8.06 -13.38 -7.27
CA TYR A 265 -8.17 -12.00 -6.80
C TYR A 265 -7.00 -11.68 -5.88
N PHE A 266 -6.58 -10.42 -5.92
CA PHE A 266 -5.46 -9.90 -5.15
C PHE A 266 -5.88 -8.72 -4.29
N LEU A 267 -5.28 -8.63 -3.11
CA LEU A 267 -5.30 -7.44 -2.26
C LEU A 267 -4.02 -6.62 -2.52
N ALA A 268 -4.14 -5.32 -2.73
CA ALA A 268 -2.99 -4.42 -2.85
C ALA A 268 -3.32 -3.04 -2.28
N VAL A 269 -2.30 -2.23 -2.04
CA VAL A 269 -2.50 -0.79 -1.85
C VAL A 269 -2.89 -0.15 -3.18
N SER A 270 -3.73 0.88 -3.13
CA SER A 270 -4.16 1.57 -4.36
C SER A 270 -2.98 2.32 -4.99
N ASP A 271 -2.18 3.01 -4.17
CA ASP A 271 -0.97 3.74 -4.54
C ASP A 271 0.23 3.35 -3.64
N GLU A 272 1.25 2.74 -4.25
CA GLU A 272 2.49 2.30 -3.57
C GLU A 272 3.36 3.46 -3.09
N ALA A 273 3.36 4.59 -3.81
CA ALA A 273 4.12 5.76 -3.42
C ALA A 273 3.45 6.44 -2.22
N GLU A 274 2.12 6.47 -2.17
CA GLU A 274 1.39 6.95 -1.00
C GLU A 274 1.65 6.05 0.21
N TYR A 275 1.51 4.73 0.05
CA TYR A 275 1.72 3.75 1.13
C TYR A 275 3.12 3.82 1.73
N SER A 276 4.17 3.81 0.89
CA SER A 276 5.57 3.89 1.36
C SER A 276 5.94 5.23 2.00
N ASN A 277 5.14 6.28 1.78
CA ASN A 277 5.29 7.58 2.43
C ASN A 277 4.25 7.84 3.52
N TYR A 278 3.35 6.88 3.79
CA TYR A 278 2.24 7.06 4.71
C TYR A 278 2.73 7.10 6.15
N LEU A 279 2.26 8.11 6.88
CA LEU A 279 2.36 8.20 8.32
C LEU A 279 0.92 8.34 8.85
N PRO A 280 0.51 7.54 9.84
CA PRO A 280 -0.79 7.67 10.47
C PRO A 280 -1.00 9.10 11.00
N ASP A 281 -2.16 9.66 10.67
CA ASP A 281 -2.55 11.03 10.98
C ASP A 281 -4.08 11.07 11.06
N PRO A 282 -4.70 11.62 12.13
CA PRO A 282 -6.15 11.67 12.34
C PRO A 282 -7.02 12.29 11.22
N GLU A 283 -6.42 12.80 10.14
CA GLU A 283 -7.14 13.36 8.99
C GLU A 283 -6.77 12.67 7.65
N LYS A 284 -5.92 11.65 7.68
CA LYS A 284 -5.44 10.94 6.48
C LYS A 284 -5.94 9.51 6.44
N TYR A 285 -6.47 9.14 5.28
CA TYR A 285 -6.78 7.77 4.95
C TYR A 285 -5.74 7.17 4.00
N LEU A 286 -5.76 5.86 3.86
CA LEU A 286 -5.02 5.10 2.87
C LEU A 286 -5.99 4.17 2.13
N ALA A 287 -5.89 4.13 0.80
CA ALA A 287 -6.77 3.34 -0.05
C ALA A 287 -6.16 1.99 -0.43
N PHE A 288 -7.00 0.96 -0.48
CA PHE A 288 -6.63 -0.41 -0.81
C PHE A 288 -7.57 -0.96 -1.87
N LYS A 289 -7.01 -1.68 -2.84
CA LYS A 289 -7.74 -2.27 -3.96
C LYS A 289 -7.76 -3.79 -3.89
N ILE A 290 -8.90 -4.34 -4.27
CA ILE A 290 -9.14 -5.75 -4.52
C ILE A 290 -9.45 -5.91 -6.00
N TYR A 291 -8.64 -6.67 -6.73
CA TYR A 291 -8.77 -6.80 -8.19
C TYR A 291 -8.37 -8.18 -8.68
N SER A 292 -8.81 -8.54 -9.88
CA SER A 292 -8.35 -9.73 -10.58
C SER A 292 -7.48 -9.34 -11.77
N LYS A 293 -6.50 -10.20 -12.10
CA LYS A 293 -5.69 -10.07 -13.33
C LYS A 293 -6.37 -10.70 -14.56
N SER A 294 -7.50 -11.38 -14.38
CA SER A 294 -8.26 -11.94 -15.49
C SER A 294 -8.73 -10.83 -16.44
N LYS A 295 -8.75 -11.12 -17.75
CA LYS A 295 -9.31 -10.20 -18.74
C LYS A 295 -10.83 -10.04 -18.59
N ASN A 296 -11.49 -11.07 -18.08
CA ASN A 296 -12.93 -11.12 -17.84
C ASN A 296 -13.17 -11.53 -16.37
N PRO A 297 -12.92 -10.62 -15.42
CA PRO A 297 -13.09 -10.93 -14.00
C PRO A 297 -14.55 -11.23 -13.66
N MET A 298 -14.79 -12.32 -12.93
CA MET A 298 -16.14 -12.67 -12.46
C MET A 298 -16.56 -11.76 -11.31
N PRO A 299 -17.76 -11.14 -11.30
CA PRO A 299 -18.24 -10.39 -10.15
C PRO A 299 -18.27 -11.25 -8.88
N VAL A 300 -17.78 -10.71 -7.76
CA VAL A 300 -17.75 -11.37 -6.45
C VAL A 300 -18.15 -10.42 -5.33
N THR A 301 -18.69 -10.94 -4.23
CA THR A 301 -18.86 -10.16 -3.00
C THR A 301 -17.51 -10.09 -2.28
N VAL A 302 -17.08 -8.90 -1.88
CA VAL A 302 -15.81 -8.66 -1.19
C VAL A 302 -16.07 -8.39 0.28
N LYS A 303 -15.27 -8.99 1.17
CA LYS A 303 -15.22 -8.68 2.59
C LYS A 303 -13.80 -8.33 2.98
N VAL A 304 -13.63 -7.26 3.72
CA VAL A 304 -12.34 -6.83 4.26
C VAL A 304 -12.38 -6.80 5.78
N LYS A 305 -11.23 -7.10 6.39
CA LYS A 305 -11.10 -7.19 7.84
C LYS A 305 -9.83 -6.52 8.33
N LEU A 306 -9.99 -5.67 9.32
CA LEU A 306 -8.94 -5.09 10.13
C LEU A 306 -8.63 -6.02 11.32
N THR A 307 -7.35 -6.32 11.53
CA THR A 307 -6.84 -7.15 12.63
C THR A 307 -5.62 -6.49 13.26
N ASP A 308 -5.27 -6.90 14.49
CA ASP A 308 -4.14 -6.35 15.25
C ASP A 308 -4.15 -4.81 15.33
N VAL A 309 -5.34 -4.20 15.34
CA VAL A 309 -5.51 -2.75 15.38
C VAL A 309 -5.16 -2.22 16.77
N SER A 310 -4.32 -1.18 16.83
CA SER A 310 -3.98 -0.50 18.07
C SER A 310 -5.21 0.17 18.72
N THR A 311 -5.11 0.39 20.02
CA THR A 311 -6.14 1.06 20.84
C THR A 311 -5.49 2.02 21.82
N GLU A 312 -4.51 2.78 21.36
CA GLU A 312 -3.76 3.69 22.20
C GLU A 312 -4.71 4.72 22.85
N PRO A 313 -4.55 5.05 24.13
CA PRO A 313 -5.39 6.07 24.77
C PRO A 313 -5.23 7.44 24.08
N GLY A 314 -6.31 8.06 23.64
CA GLY A 314 -6.25 9.38 22.99
C GLY A 314 -5.78 9.34 21.53
N THR A 315 -5.16 10.42 21.04
CA THR A 315 -4.66 10.54 19.65
C THR A 315 -3.14 10.69 19.56
N CYS A 316 -2.49 11.09 20.65
CA CYS A 316 -1.04 11.11 20.83
C CYS A 316 -0.71 11.17 22.33
N LEU A 317 0.58 11.28 22.70
CA LEU A 317 1.06 11.13 24.08
C LEU A 317 0.44 12.09 25.11
N ASN A 318 0.20 13.35 24.71
CA ASN A 318 -0.35 14.39 25.60
C ASN A 318 -1.74 14.89 25.18
N SER A 319 -2.45 14.17 24.29
CA SER A 319 -3.78 14.58 23.84
C SER A 319 -4.79 14.55 25.00
N LYS A 320 -5.79 15.44 25.00
CA LYS A 320 -6.73 15.60 26.14
C LYS A 320 -7.76 14.47 26.28
N ASP A 321 -7.89 13.62 25.27
CA ASP A 321 -8.93 12.60 25.11
C ASP A 321 -8.48 11.20 25.61
N HIS A 322 -7.82 11.15 26.76
CA HIS A 322 -7.25 9.94 27.38
C HIS A 322 -8.17 8.72 27.45
N ASN A 323 -9.48 8.89 27.63
CA ASN A 323 -10.40 7.76 27.84
C ASN A 323 -10.86 7.08 26.53
N ASN A 324 -10.28 7.44 25.39
CA ASN A 324 -10.61 6.85 24.10
C ASN A 324 -9.74 5.61 23.84
N ASN A 325 -10.27 4.41 24.16
CA ASN A 325 -9.62 3.12 23.86
C ASN A 325 -10.32 2.42 22.68
N LYS A 326 -10.83 3.20 21.72
CA LYS A 326 -11.44 2.65 20.50
C LYS A 326 -10.33 2.22 19.53
N PRO A 327 -10.63 1.37 18.54
CA PRO A 327 -9.68 1.04 17.48
C PRO A 327 -9.16 2.30 16.78
N ASP A 328 -7.85 2.40 16.64
CA ASP A 328 -7.17 3.55 16.04
C ASP A 328 -7.22 3.55 14.51
N LEU A 329 -7.63 2.45 13.90
CA LEU A 329 -7.93 2.34 12.48
C LEU A 329 -9.43 2.06 12.28
N SER A 330 -10.02 2.65 11.26
CA SER A 330 -11.39 2.30 10.83
C SER A 330 -11.60 2.47 9.34
N PHE A 331 -12.57 1.76 8.80
CA PHE A 331 -12.98 1.96 7.40
C PHE A 331 -13.60 3.34 7.20
N ASP A 332 -13.12 4.04 6.18
CA ASP A 332 -13.65 5.29 5.68
C ASP A 332 -14.55 5.01 4.47
N LEU A 333 -15.83 4.76 4.76
CA LEU A 333 -16.81 4.40 3.74
C LEU A 333 -17.17 5.58 2.82
N GLU A 334 -16.94 6.82 3.25
CA GLU A 334 -17.24 8.01 2.45
C GLU A 334 -16.19 8.24 1.37
N ASN A 335 -14.92 8.00 1.68
CA ASN A 335 -13.80 8.08 0.72
C ASN A 335 -13.52 6.76 -0.01
N SER A 336 -14.33 5.72 0.19
CA SER A 336 -14.22 4.46 -0.56
C SER A 336 -14.95 4.58 -1.90
N SER A 337 -14.29 4.25 -3.01
CA SER A 337 -14.94 4.30 -4.35
C SER A 337 -15.93 3.16 -4.56
N THR A 338 -15.78 2.05 -3.83
CA THR A 338 -16.76 0.96 -3.78
C THR A 338 -17.69 1.11 -2.58
N ARG A 339 -18.98 0.80 -2.77
CA ARG A 339 -19.96 0.86 -1.68
C ARG A 339 -19.85 -0.37 -0.78
N PHE A 340 -19.44 -0.14 0.46
CA PHE A 340 -19.40 -1.12 1.53
C PHE A 340 -20.43 -0.80 2.62
N TYR A 341 -20.79 -1.81 3.40
CA TYR A 341 -21.44 -1.64 4.69
C TYR A 341 -20.60 -2.29 5.80
N LEU A 342 -20.66 -1.73 7.01
CA LEU A 342 -20.00 -2.32 8.17
C LEU A 342 -20.79 -3.53 8.66
N VAL A 343 -20.11 -4.67 8.77
CA VAL A 343 -20.61 -5.85 9.49
C VAL A 343 -20.39 -5.64 10.98
N ASP A 344 -19.22 -5.11 11.36
CA ASP A 344 -18.84 -4.68 12.70
C ASP A 344 -17.77 -3.56 12.61
N SER A 345 -17.16 -3.14 13.73
CA SER A 345 -16.16 -2.06 13.76
C SER A 345 -14.86 -2.38 13.02
N THR A 346 -14.60 -3.65 12.73
CA THR A 346 -13.37 -4.17 12.13
C THR A 346 -13.62 -4.95 10.84
N THR A 347 -14.87 -5.12 10.41
CA THR A 347 -15.23 -5.86 9.21
C THR A 347 -16.19 -5.06 8.32
N ALA A 348 -15.87 -4.95 7.03
CA ALA A 348 -16.74 -4.32 6.02
C ALA A 348 -16.98 -5.28 4.85
N GLN A 349 -18.16 -5.21 4.23
CA GLN A 349 -18.55 -6.05 3.10
C GLN A 349 -19.16 -5.22 1.97
N SER A 350 -18.85 -5.55 0.71
CA SER A 350 -19.43 -4.87 -0.45
C SER A 350 -20.94 -5.11 -0.50
N ILE A 351 -21.69 -4.08 -0.90
CA ILE A 351 -23.15 -4.17 -1.02
C ILE A 351 -23.55 -5.04 -2.22
N GLU A 352 -22.76 -4.97 -3.29
CA GLU A 352 -23.00 -5.63 -4.57
C GLU A 352 -21.82 -6.54 -4.91
N GLU A 353 -22.05 -7.48 -5.82
CA GLU A 353 -20.97 -8.22 -6.46
C GLU A 353 -20.21 -7.28 -7.41
N VAL A 354 -18.89 -7.27 -7.31
CA VAL A 354 -18.03 -6.34 -8.04
C VAL A 354 -16.87 -7.10 -8.69
N THR A 355 -16.38 -6.60 -9.81
CA THR A 355 -15.20 -7.14 -10.49
C THR A 355 -13.89 -6.60 -9.94
N SER A 356 -13.95 -5.45 -9.26
CA SER A 356 -12.90 -4.84 -8.46
C SER A 356 -13.53 -4.03 -7.34
N ALA A 357 -12.87 -3.94 -6.19
CA ALA A 357 -13.28 -3.11 -5.08
C ALA A 357 -12.14 -2.20 -4.63
N GLU A 358 -12.46 -1.05 -4.06
CA GLU A 358 -11.50 -0.21 -3.36
C GLU A 358 -12.13 0.34 -2.08
N ILE A 359 -11.36 0.27 -0.99
CA ILE A 359 -11.76 0.66 0.36
C ILE A 359 -10.68 1.52 0.99
N SER A 360 -11.11 2.58 1.68
CA SER A 360 -10.24 3.51 2.38
C SER A 360 -10.24 3.22 3.89
N ILE A 361 -9.07 3.39 4.53
CA ILE A 361 -8.89 3.19 5.97
C ILE A 361 -8.33 4.48 6.56
N LEU A 362 -9.04 5.03 7.55
CA LEU A 362 -8.70 6.24 8.29
C LEU A 362 -7.94 5.88 9.57
N ALA A 363 -6.83 6.57 9.82
CA ALA A 363 -6.17 6.58 11.12
C ALA A 363 -6.84 7.59 12.07
N LYS A 364 -6.92 7.25 13.36
CA LYS A 364 -7.46 8.09 14.44
C LYS A 364 -6.41 8.46 15.48
N ASP A 365 -5.26 7.80 15.44
CA ASP A 365 -4.11 8.05 16.29
C ASP A 365 -2.85 8.23 15.42
N TYR A 366 -1.93 9.09 15.84
CA TYR A 366 -0.69 9.32 15.09
C TYR A 366 0.27 8.11 15.17
N GLY A 367 0.13 7.24 16.15
CA GLY A 367 0.83 5.95 16.27
C GLY A 367 0.01 4.77 15.76
N ALA A 368 -1.15 4.98 15.12
CA ALA A 368 -2.06 3.90 14.76
C ALA A 368 -1.36 2.81 13.94
N PHE A 369 -1.58 1.55 14.31
CA PHE A 369 -1.12 0.41 13.53
C PHE A 369 -2.18 -0.69 13.43
N GLY A 370 -2.04 -1.57 12.45
CA GLY A 370 -2.88 -2.74 12.27
C GLY A 370 -2.61 -3.45 10.96
N LYS A 371 -3.50 -4.37 10.60
CA LYS A 371 -3.37 -5.22 9.41
C LYS A 371 -4.69 -5.32 8.67
N LEU A 372 -4.64 -5.29 7.35
CA LEU A 372 -5.79 -5.49 6.46
C LEU A 372 -5.69 -6.84 5.76
N SER A 373 -6.77 -7.59 5.82
CA SER A 373 -6.99 -8.81 5.03
C SER A 373 -8.29 -8.72 4.24
N ALA A 374 -8.42 -9.55 3.21
CA ALA A 374 -9.61 -9.59 2.37
C ALA A 374 -10.03 -11.03 2.04
N GLU A 375 -11.32 -11.21 1.84
CA GLU A 375 -11.96 -12.45 1.40
C GLU A 375 -12.94 -12.14 0.27
N ILE A 376 -13.11 -13.09 -0.65
CA ILE A 376 -14.16 -13.05 -1.67
C ILE A 376 -15.16 -14.17 -1.43
N PHE A 377 -16.44 -13.92 -1.70
CA PHE A 377 -17.46 -14.96 -1.73
C PHE A 377 -17.55 -15.51 -3.15
N TYR A 378 -17.10 -16.76 -3.33
CA TYR A 378 -17.11 -17.44 -4.62
C TYR A 378 -17.37 -18.93 -4.42
N ASP A 379 -18.24 -19.51 -5.26
CA ASP A 379 -18.61 -20.93 -5.21
C ASP A 379 -19.22 -21.34 -3.85
N GLY A 380 -20.13 -20.51 -3.33
CA GLY A 380 -20.86 -20.76 -2.09
C GLY A 380 -20.04 -20.67 -0.80
N LYS A 381 -18.78 -20.20 -0.86
CA LYS A 381 -17.89 -20.08 0.31
C LYS A 381 -17.04 -18.81 0.27
N TRP A 382 -16.63 -18.36 1.45
CA TRP A 382 -15.61 -17.32 1.59
C TRP A 382 -14.21 -17.90 1.34
N GLN A 383 -13.40 -17.19 0.58
CA GLN A 383 -12.03 -17.56 0.25
C GLN A 383 -11.12 -16.36 0.53
N SER A 384 -10.10 -16.53 1.38
CA SER A 384 -9.12 -15.48 1.64
C SER A 384 -8.28 -15.23 0.40
N ILE A 385 -8.09 -13.95 0.06
CA ILE A 385 -7.25 -13.52 -1.04
C ILE A 385 -5.90 -13.05 -0.51
N LYS A 386 -4.89 -13.10 -1.37
CA LYS A 386 -3.51 -12.73 -1.03
C LYS A 386 -3.07 -11.52 -1.83
N THR A 387 -1.99 -10.91 -1.40
CA THR A 387 -1.24 -9.95 -2.23
C THR A 387 -0.52 -10.69 -3.36
N GLU A 388 -0.01 -9.95 -4.35
CA GLU A 388 0.76 -10.55 -5.46
C GLU A 388 2.06 -11.24 -4.97
N ASP A 389 2.65 -10.75 -3.87
CA ASP A 389 3.80 -11.36 -3.21
C ASP A 389 3.40 -12.45 -2.18
N ASN A 390 2.17 -12.99 -2.30
CA ASN A 390 1.66 -14.14 -1.55
C ASN A 390 1.55 -13.91 -0.02
N LYS A 391 1.43 -12.65 0.42
CA LYS A 391 1.09 -12.28 1.80
C LYS A 391 -0.44 -12.34 1.98
N THR A 392 -0.89 -12.73 3.16
CA THR A 392 -2.32 -12.81 3.50
C THR A 392 -2.87 -11.50 4.07
N GLU A 393 -1.99 -10.56 4.40
CA GLU A 393 -2.31 -9.31 5.06
C GLU A 393 -1.34 -8.20 4.63
N ILE A 394 -1.83 -6.96 4.63
CA ILE A 394 -1.03 -5.74 4.45
C ILE A 394 -1.00 -5.00 5.78
N LYS A 395 0.19 -4.62 6.24
CA LYS A 395 0.37 -3.83 7.47
C LYS A 395 0.03 -2.37 7.20
N ILE A 396 -0.52 -1.68 8.19
CA ILE A 396 -0.88 -0.27 8.13
C ILE A 396 -0.32 0.37 9.38
N PRO A 397 0.65 1.31 9.31
CA PRO A 397 1.44 1.68 8.12
C PRO A 397 2.34 0.54 7.64
N GLU A 398 3.15 0.80 6.60
CA GLU A 398 4.26 -0.09 6.23
C GLU A 398 5.23 -0.25 7.41
N ASP A 399 5.46 -1.48 7.84
CA ASP A 399 6.29 -1.86 8.98
C ASP A 399 6.95 -3.23 8.68
N GLU A 400 8.12 -3.23 8.05
CA GLU A 400 8.80 -4.48 7.65
C GLU A 400 9.47 -5.20 8.83
N ASN A 401 9.80 -4.49 9.90
CA ASN A 401 10.56 -5.03 11.04
C ASN A 401 9.68 -5.40 12.26
N ASP A 402 8.35 -5.27 12.13
CA ASP A 402 7.35 -5.64 13.14
C ASP A 402 7.55 -4.90 14.48
N ASN A 403 7.91 -3.61 14.41
CA ASN A 403 8.12 -2.78 15.60
C ASN A 403 7.01 -1.73 15.82
N PHE A 404 5.91 -1.80 15.07
CA PHE A 404 4.75 -0.90 15.14
C PHE A 404 5.03 0.54 14.73
N ILE A 405 6.17 0.82 14.09
CA ILE A 405 6.59 2.14 13.65
C ILE A 405 6.63 2.15 12.13
N ALA A 406 6.13 3.22 11.51
CA ALA A 406 6.21 3.34 10.06
C ALA A 406 7.67 3.35 9.60
N ASP A 407 7.99 2.44 8.68
CA ASP A 407 9.26 2.36 7.96
C ASP A 407 9.71 3.73 7.44
N LYS A 408 8.75 4.52 6.93
CA LYS A 408 8.98 5.87 6.42
C LYS A 408 9.63 6.78 7.47
N TRP A 409 9.10 6.80 8.69
CA TRP A 409 9.62 7.65 9.77
C TRP A 409 10.99 7.16 10.24
N GLU A 410 11.19 5.85 10.30
CA GLU A 410 12.50 5.28 10.64
C GLU A 410 13.57 5.62 9.60
N LYS A 411 13.22 5.60 8.31
CA LYS A 411 14.09 5.97 7.19
C LYS A 411 14.45 7.46 7.26
N ASP A 412 13.46 8.33 7.48
CA ASP A 412 13.67 9.78 7.63
C ASP A 412 14.58 10.13 8.81
N ASN A 413 14.47 9.38 9.90
CA ASN A 413 15.29 9.59 11.09
C ASN A 413 16.65 8.87 11.04
N GLY A 414 16.88 7.99 10.07
CA GLY A 414 18.12 7.24 9.92
C GLY A 414 18.29 6.13 10.96
N ILE A 415 17.18 5.52 11.40
CA ILE A 415 17.16 4.44 12.40
C ILE A 415 16.63 3.11 11.85
N TYR A 416 16.06 3.08 10.64
CA TYR A 416 15.47 1.88 10.03
C TYR A 416 16.36 0.63 10.10
N GLY A 417 17.61 0.74 9.64
CA GLY A 417 18.56 -0.39 9.64
C GLY A 417 19.03 -0.86 11.03
N LYS A 418 18.60 -0.21 12.12
CA LYS A 418 18.91 -0.61 13.49
C LYS A 418 17.91 -1.62 14.05
N ASN A 419 16.72 -1.78 13.43
CA ASN A 419 15.65 -2.65 13.89
C ASN A 419 15.37 -2.47 15.39
N LEU A 420 15.17 -1.22 15.82
CA LEU A 420 14.90 -0.92 17.22
C LEU A 420 13.54 -1.51 17.60
N ARG A 421 13.46 -2.08 18.80
CA ARG A 421 12.17 -2.47 19.38
C ARG A 421 11.36 -1.21 19.68
N SER A 422 10.03 -1.29 19.58
CA SER A 422 9.11 -0.18 19.91
C SER A 422 9.41 0.49 21.25
N ASN A 423 9.86 -0.29 22.23
CA ASN A 423 10.16 0.18 23.57
C ASN A 423 11.59 0.72 23.77
N ASN A 424 12.43 0.84 22.75
CA ASN A 424 13.81 1.30 22.92
C ASN A 424 13.88 2.77 23.39
N ASP A 425 14.72 3.08 24.37
CA ASP A 425 14.97 4.42 24.98
C ASP A 425 16.49 4.52 25.26
N ASP A 426 17.29 4.18 24.25
CA ASP A 426 18.75 4.03 24.36
C ASP A 426 19.52 5.15 23.66
N GLU A 427 18.89 6.25 23.29
CA GLU A 427 19.53 7.37 22.63
C GLU A 427 20.63 7.99 23.51
N ASP A 428 21.82 8.09 22.92
CA ASP A 428 23.06 8.39 23.64
C ASP A 428 23.54 9.83 23.42
N LYS A 429 22.81 10.62 22.62
CA LYS A 429 23.15 12.01 22.29
C LYS A 429 22.15 12.99 22.88
N PRO A 430 22.61 14.13 23.42
CA PRO A 430 23.99 14.36 23.84
C PRO A 430 24.41 13.37 24.94
N LYS A 431 25.73 13.17 25.04
CA LYS A 431 26.33 12.39 26.12
C LYS A 431 26.52 13.29 27.35
N LEU A 432 25.53 13.24 28.24
CA LEU A 432 25.43 14.10 29.42
C LEU A 432 26.08 13.42 30.64
N ASP A 433 25.29 13.06 31.65
CA ASP A 433 25.70 12.30 32.85
C ASP A 433 26.13 10.84 32.57
N GLY A 434 26.03 10.40 31.33
CA GLY A 434 26.41 9.07 30.88
C GLY A 434 25.25 8.07 30.83
N LEU A 435 24.04 8.46 31.22
CA LEU A 435 22.84 7.67 31.01
C LEU A 435 22.32 7.88 29.57
N ASN A 436 21.91 6.77 28.95
CA ASN A 436 21.17 6.79 27.69
C ASN A 436 19.70 7.08 27.98
N GLY A 437 18.95 7.49 26.96
CA GLY A 437 17.52 7.72 27.08
C GLY A 437 17.15 9.08 27.65
N ASP A 438 15.92 9.49 27.41
CA ASP A 438 15.24 10.61 28.03
C ASP A 438 13.94 10.20 28.75
N GLY A 439 13.52 8.94 28.61
CA GLY A 439 12.30 8.41 29.21
C GLY A 439 11.15 8.22 28.20
N LEU A 440 11.34 8.61 26.95
CA LEU A 440 10.45 8.29 25.84
C LEU A 440 11.03 7.14 25.03
N SER A 441 10.20 6.14 24.77
CA SER A 441 10.55 5.09 23.81
C SER A 441 10.46 5.59 22.37
N VAL A 442 11.15 4.93 21.46
CA VAL A 442 11.11 5.23 20.02
C VAL A 442 9.70 5.18 19.44
N TYR A 443 8.81 4.31 19.95
CA TYR A 443 7.39 4.32 19.58
C TYR A 443 6.66 5.56 20.12
N GLU A 444 6.97 6.01 21.33
CA GLU A 444 6.40 7.24 21.90
C GLU A 444 6.88 8.48 21.14
N GLU A 445 8.17 8.56 20.81
CA GLU A 445 8.73 9.61 19.95
C GLU A 445 8.10 9.62 18.56
N TYR A 446 7.90 8.44 17.98
CA TYR A 446 7.14 8.26 16.75
C TYR A 446 5.71 8.77 16.93
N ARG A 447 4.94 8.29 17.91
CA ARG A 447 3.55 8.69 18.16
C ARG A 447 3.40 10.19 18.44
N GLY A 448 4.41 10.80 19.06
CA GLY A 448 4.58 12.25 19.16
C GLY A 448 3.66 12.95 20.17
N VAL A 449 3.70 14.27 20.17
CA VAL A 449 2.98 15.15 21.09
C VAL A 449 2.27 16.27 20.34
N ILE A 450 1.23 16.85 20.93
CA ILE A 450 0.75 18.19 20.60
C ILE A 450 1.69 19.20 21.23
N SER A 451 2.39 19.97 20.40
CA SER A 451 3.27 21.07 20.77
C SER A 451 2.78 22.34 20.09
N LYS A 452 2.48 23.37 20.88
CA LYS A 452 1.97 24.66 20.39
C LYS A 452 0.70 24.55 19.53
N GLY A 453 -0.13 23.56 19.80
CA GLY A 453 -1.42 23.31 19.16
C GLY A 453 -1.31 22.46 17.89
N GLN A 454 -0.14 21.94 17.58
CA GLN A 454 0.11 21.11 16.41
C GLN A 454 0.76 19.80 16.83
N HIS A 455 0.41 18.70 16.17
CA HIS A 455 1.11 17.44 16.36
C HIS A 455 2.53 17.52 15.82
N LYS A 456 3.46 16.90 16.54
CA LYS A 456 4.86 16.75 16.16
C LYS A 456 5.38 15.41 16.67
N ARG A 457 5.99 14.63 15.76
CA ARG A 457 6.85 13.49 16.10
C ARG A 457 8.23 13.98 16.55
N LEU A 458 8.88 13.27 17.46
CA LEU A 458 10.17 13.65 18.06
C LEU A 458 11.35 13.01 17.31
N ASP A 459 12.58 13.39 17.67
CA ASP A 459 13.80 12.92 16.98
C ASP A 459 14.50 11.83 17.83
N PRO A 460 14.43 10.54 17.42
CA PRO A 460 14.94 9.40 18.19
C PRO A 460 16.46 9.32 18.29
N LYS A 461 17.17 10.33 17.79
CA LYS A 461 18.63 10.44 17.91
C LYS A 461 19.05 11.31 19.06
N PHE A 462 18.17 12.16 19.59
CA PHE A 462 18.53 13.15 20.59
C PHE A 462 17.56 13.12 21.76
N LYS A 463 18.11 13.25 22.96
CA LYS A 463 17.31 13.45 24.17
C LYS A 463 16.44 14.70 24.05
N ASP A 464 15.17 14.56 24.38
CA ASP A 464 14.15 15.59 24.48
C ASP A 464 13.94 16.04 25.94
N LEU A 465 13.63 17.33 26.08
CA LEU A 465 13.18 17.97 27.30
C LEU A 465 11.87 18.69 27.01
N ILE A 466 10.81 18.28 27.70
CA ILE A 466 9.48 18.85 27.50
C ILE A 466 9.26 20.04 28.44
N ILE A 467 8.88 21.18 27.90
CA ILE A 467 8.71 22.43 28.65
C ILE A 467 7.35 23.05 28.34
N GLU A 468 6.50 23.26 29.34
CA GLU A 468 5.33 24.12 29.20
C GLU A 468 5.72 25.59 29.46
N ASN A 469 5.61 26.41 28.41
CA ASN A 469 5.95 27.82 28.46
C ASN A 469 4.70 28.68 28.73
N ASN A 470 4.53 29.12 29.98
CA ASN A 470 3.43 30.00 30.39
C ASN A 470 3.79 31.50 30.31
N ILE A 471 4.95 31.85 29.74
CA ILE A 471 5.41 33.24 29.55
C ILE A 471 5.17 33.71 28.11
N GLY A 472 5.29 32.81 27.14
CA GLY A 472 5.14 33.10 25.71
C GLY A 472 6.47 33.40 25.02
N ASP A 473 6.41 34.02 23.84
CA ASP A 473 7.55 34.06 22.91
C ASP A 473 8.77 34.84 23.42
N ILE A 474 8.62 35.69 24.44
CA ILE A 474 9.72 36.49 25.01
C ILE A 474 10.89 35.64 25.54
N ILE A 475 10.64 34.38 25.94
CA ILE A 475 11.70 33.47 26.42
C ILE A 475 12.26 32.54 25.34
N SER A 476 11.78 32.64 24.09
CA SER A 476 12.20 31.73 23.01
C SER A 476 13.71 31.72 22.79
N GLY A 477 14.36 32.88 22.91
CA GLY A 477 15.81 32.99 22.79
C GLY A 477 16.56 32.22 23.89
N GLY A 478 15.99 32.12 25.09
CA GLY A 478 16.56 31.34 26.19
C GLY A 478 16.39 29.83 26.00
N LEU A 479 15.23 29.39 25.49
CA LEU A 479 14.99 28.00 25.10
C LEU A 479 15.98 27.58 24.00
N GLN A 480 16.15 28.42 22.98
CA GLN A 480 17.11 28.19 21.88
C GLN A 480 18.55 28.20 22.37
N LEU A 481 18.91 29.12 23.29
CA LEU A 481 20.24 29.15 23.88
C LEU A 481 20.52 27.83 24.60
N PHE A 482 19.60 27.37 25.46
CA PHE A 482 19.71 26.08 26.14
C PHE A 482 19.91 24.94 25.15
N GLU A 483 18.99 24.75 24.20
CA GLU A 483 19.10 23.67 23.19
C GLU A 483 20.43 23.76 22.42
N SER A 484 20.83 24.96 22.00
CA SER A 484 22.05 25.15 21.20
C SER A 484 23.32 24.77 21.97
N THR A 485 23.37 25.00 23.29
CA THR A 485 24.55 24.70 24.10
C THR A 485 24.51 23.34 24.79
N SER A 486 23.34 22.80 25.16
CA SER A 486 23.22 21.48 25.78
C SER A 486 23.14 20.38 24.73
N LYS A 487 22.63 20.71 23.54
CA LYS A 487 22.22 19.80 22.45
C LYS A 487 21.04 18.90 22.83
N ILE A 488 20.39 19.15 23.97
CA ILE A 488 19.11 18.55 24.35
C ILE A 488 18.02 19.25 23.56
N LYS A 489 17.15 18.50 22.90
CA LYS A 489 16.01 19.05 22.16
C LYS A 489 14.97 19.58 23.12
N VAL A 490 14.50 20.80 22.88
CA VAL A 490 13.43 21.39 23.68
C VAL A 490 12.12 21.28 22.90
N THR A 491 11.19 20.52 23.44
CA THR A 491 9.83 20.43 22.92
C THR A 491 8.92 21.29 23.79
N GLU A 492 8.52 22.43 23.22
CA GLU A 492 7.76 23.45 23.93
C GLU A 492 6.25 23.20 23.81
N LEU A 493 5.56 23.18 24.95
CA LEU A 493 4.12 23.06 25.09
C LEU A 493 3.50 24.40 25.47
N LYS A 494 2.29 24.68 24.99
CA LYS A 494 1.46 25.80 25.47
C LYS A 494 0.77 25.41 26.78
N ASN A 495 0.35 26.43 27.52
CA ASN A 495 -0.46 26.25 28.73
C ASN A 495 -1.65 25.30 28.48
N GLY A 496 -1.69 24.22 29.24
CA GLY A 496 -2.78 23.24 29.22
C GLY A 496 -2.65 22.17 28.14
N GLU A 497 -1.50 22.09 27.46
CA GLU A 497 -1.09 20.92 26.65
C GLU A 497 -0.32 19.90 27.50
N MET A 498 0.22 20.31 28.65
CA MET A 498 0.82 19.39 29.59
C MET A 498 -0.21 18.88 30.62
N PRO A 499 -0.23 17.58 30.94
CA PRO A 499 -1.06 17.05 32.02
C PRO A 499 -0.70 17.64 33.39
N GLN A 500 -1.66 17.62 34.32
CA GLN A 500 -1.48 18.24 35.64
C GLN A 500 -0.37 17.60 36.49
N ASP A 501 -0.16 16.29 36.37
CA ASP A 501 0.96 15.56 37.00
C ASP A 501 2.28 15.70 36.23
N ARG A 502 2.23 16.29 35.04
CA ARG A 502 3.31 16.55 34.08
C ARG A 502 3.89 15.30 33.43
N ILE A 503 3.21 14.15 33.53
CA ILE A 503 3.63 12.95 32.81
C ILE A 503 3.23 13.14 31.34
N VAL A 504 4.20 13.42 30.48
CA VAL A 504 3.92 13.86 29.09
C VAL A 504 3.41 12.69 28.25
N ASN A 505 3.94 11.50 28.49
CA ASN A 505 3.52 10.25 27.88
C ASN A 505 2.44 9.53 28.70
N TYR A 506 1.50 10.26 29.32
CA TYR A 506 0.46 9.62 30.14
C TYR A 506 -0.56 8.80 29.32
N ASN A 507 -0.75 9.16 28.05
CA ASN A 507 -1.45 8.33 27.08
C ASN A 507 -0.48 7.27 26.55
N ASN A 508 -0.29 6.17 27.26
CA ASN A 508 0.65 5.13 26.83
C ASN A 508 0.05 3.73 26.89
N GLN A 509 0.45 2.88 25.95
CA GLN A 509 0.21 1.44 25.98
C GLN A 509 1.33 0.69 25.26
N THR A 510 1.49 0.87 23.95
CA THR A 510 2.55 0.22 23.17
C THR A 510 3.90 0.89 23.43
N GLY A 511 4.96 0.10 23.54
CA GLY A 511 6.33 0.61 23.65
C GLY A 511 6.71 1.26 24.99
N HIS A 512 5.75 1.58 25.86
CA HIS A 512 6.02 2.31 27.08
C HIS A 512 7.00 1.57 28.03
N LYS A 513 7.98 2.32 28.56
CA LYS A 513 8.92 1.83 29.58
C LYS A 513 8.82 2.57 30.90
N MET A 514 8.67 3.89 30.85
CA MET A 514 8.71 4.75 32.02
C MET A 514 8.06 6.10 31.73
N ASP A 515 7.60 6.77 32.79
CA ASP A 515 7.07 8.13 32.71
C ASP A 515 8.17 9.13 32.33
N GLN A 516 7.87 10.00 31.37
CA GLN A 516 8.64 11.21 31.11
C GLN A 516 7.93 12.44 31.68
N TYR A 517 8.67 13.26 32.41
CA TYR A 517 8.10 14.44 33.10
C TYR A 517 8.47 15.74 32.39
N GLY A 518 7.50 16.63 32.20
CA GLY A 518 7.74 17.98 31.68
C GLY A 518 7.97 19.03 32.76
N ILE A 519 8.50 20.20 32.39
CA ILE A 519 8.81 21.31 33.32
C ILE A 519 7.94 22.52 32.99
N ILE A 520 7.39 23.18 34.03
CA ILE A 520 6.59 24.40 33.85
C ILE A 520 7.47 25.64 33.99
N ILE A 521 7.46 26.54 33.02
CA ILE A 521 8.07 27.86 33.15
C ILE A 521 6.97 28.91 33.33
N ASN A 522 6.99 29.60 34.48
CA ASN A 522 6.00 30.61 34.84
C ASN A 522 6.62 32.00 34.98
N ARG A 523 5.83 33.01 34.65
CA ARG A 523 6.13 34.40 34.99
C ARG A 523 5.73 34.65 36.44
N LYS A 524 6.64 35.23 37.24
CA LYS A 524 6.39 35.57 38.64
C LYS A 524 6.60 37.06 38.88
N GLY A 525 5.63 37.69 39.55
CA GLY A 525 5.69 39.10 39.89
C GLY A 525 6.78 39.42 40.93
N GLY A 526 7.32 40.64 40.85
CA GLY A 526 8.40 41.13 41.72
C GLY A 526 9.79 40.67 41.29
N GLY A 527 10.84 41.16 41.98
CA GLY A 527 12.16 40.52 41.96
C GLY A 527 12.21 39.51 43.10
N GLY A 528 12.71 38.29 42.87
CA GLY A 528 13.16 37.49 44.00
C GLY A 528 14.17 38.37 44.75
N GLY A 529 14.01 38.53 46.07
CA GLY A 529 14.87 39.42 46.86
C GLY A 529 16.36 39.23 46.52
N ASP A 530 17.16 40.28 46.68
CA ASP A 530 18.61 40.27 46.39
C ASP A 530 18.98 39.86 44.93
N HIS A 531 18.46 40.58 43.93
CA HIS A 531 18.88 40.48 42.51
C HIS A 531 18.60 39.13 41.81
N ILE A 532 17.66 38.32 42.30
CA ILE A 532 17.31 37.04 41.68
C ILE A 532 16.40 37.26 40.46
N GLN A 533 16.89 36.87 39.28
CA GLN A 533 16.20 37.01 37.98
C GLN A 533 15.38 35.77 37.58
N GLY A 534 15.77 34.59 38.07
CA GLY A 534 15.04 33.33 37.87
C GLY A 534 15.24 32.39 39.05
N GLU A 535 14.36 31.39 39.16
CA GLU A 535 14.46 30.36 40.20
C GLU A 535 13.86 29.03 39.72
N ALA A 536 14.70 28.01 39.58
CA ALA A 536 14.28 26.61 39.53
C ALA A 536 13.88 26.11 40.92
N LEU A 537 12.69 25.47 41.02
CA LEU A 537 12.10 24.98 42.27
C LEU A 537 12.06 23.44 42.31
N PRO A 538 13.16 22.79 42.74
CA PRO A 538 13.16 21.34 42.91
C PRO A 538 12.64 20.92 44.28
N ASP A 539 11.93 19.79 44.34
CA ASP A 539 11.53 19.15 45.60
C ASP A 539 12.76 18.68 46.43
N ASN A 540 13.90 18.47 45.77
CA ASN A 540 15.18 18.10 46.38
C ASN A 540 16.33 18.87 45.72
N ILE A 541 17.25 19.40 46.53
CA ILE A 541 18.42 20.15 46.05
C ILE A 541 19.50 19.26 45.39
N PHE A 542 19.41 17.93 45.51
CA PHE A 542 20.35 16.99 44.90
C PHE A 542 19.70 16.20 43.76
N HIS A 543 20.49 15.87 42.73
CA HIS A 543 20.08 15.02 41.60
C HIS A 543 18.82 15.53 40.89
N LYS A 544 18.78 16.83 40.56
CA LYS A 544 17.61 17.45 39.93
C LYS A 544 17.37 16.82 38.55
N THR A 545 16.12 16.46 38.30
CA THR A 545 15.57 15.92 37.06
C THR A 545 14.25 16.62 36.78
N PRO A 546 13.66 16.50 35.58
CA PRO A 546 12.34 17.05 35.30
C PRO A 546 11.24 16.59 36.28
N LYS A 547 11.29 15.37 36.80
CA LYS A 547 10.34 14.93 37.84
C LYS A 547 10.48 15.69 39.14
N ILE A 548 11.72 15.91 39.58
CA ILE A 548 12.04 16.58 40.85
C ILE A 548 11.88 18.10 40.74
N CYS A 549 12.29 18.69 39.62
CA CYS A 549 12.20 20.12 39.34
C CYS A 549 10.98 20.46 38.53
N LYS A 550 9.88 20.75 39.22
CA LYS A 550 8.56 20.91 38.60
C LYS A 550 8.39 22.25 37.90
N VAL A 551 8.92 23.31 38.50
CA VAL A 551 8.62 24.69 38.12
C VAL A 551 9.90 25.50 38.05
N ILE A 552 9.99 26.34 37.03
CA ILE A 552 10.92 27.45 36.91
C ILE A 552 10.10 28.73 36.97
N ASN A 553 10.48 29.65 37.86
CA ASN A 553 9.93 31.00 37.86
C ASN A 553 10.92 31.95 37.20
N ILE A 554 10.44 32.72 36.24
CA ILE A 554 11.18 33.87 35.71
C ILE A 554 10.53 35.13 36.28
N PHE A 555 11.32 35.95 36.96
CA PHE A 555 10.83 37.12 37.66
C PHE A 555 10.62 38.30 36.70
N ASP A 556 9.66 39.17 37.01
CA ASP A 556 9.43 40.41 36.26
C ASP A 556 10.70 41.26 36.17
N ALA A 557 11.56 41.21 37.19
CA ALA A 557 12.85 41.88 37.17
C ALA A 557 13.75 41.43 36.01
N ALA A 558 13.67 40.17 35.58
CA ALA A 558 14.42 39.66 34.42
C ALA A 558 13.75 40.04 33.09
N LEU A 559 12.41 40.01 33.06
CA LEU A 559 11.63 40.33 31.85
C LEU A 559 11.62 41.84 31.54
N ASN A 560 11.66 42.66 32.58
CA ASN A 560 11.66 44.12 32.52
C ASN A 560 13.04 44.71 32.86
N PHE A 561 14.12 43.90 32.87
CA PHE A 561 15.44 44.38 33.27
C PHE A 561 15.88 45.50 32.33
N ASP A 562 15.79 46.72 32.83
CA ASP A 562 16.22 47.91 32.11
C ASP A 562 17.64 48.22 32.55
N TYR A 563 18.60 47.77 31.75
CA TYR A 563 20.04 47.89 32.00
C TYR A 563 20.49 49.37 32.13
N GLU A 564 19.61 50.33 31.82
CA GLU A 564 19.85 51.77 31.93
C GLU A 564 20.04 52.25 33.38
N ALA A 565 19.55 51.50 34.38
CA ALA A 565 19.53 51.93 35.77
C ALA A 565 20.74 51.47 36.61
N GLU A 566 21.52 50.48 36.18
CA GLU A 566 22.60 49.87 37.00
C GLU A 566 24.03 50.05 36.49
N ILE A 567 24.25 50.51 35.25
CA ILE A 567 25.61 50.92 34.83
C ILE A 567 25.90 52.31 35.42
N ASP A 568 26.75 52.34 36.45
CA ASP A 568 27.35 53.58 36.95
C ASP A 568 27.98 54.36 35.78
N SER A 569 27.76 55.66 35.80
CA SER A 569 28.22 56.66 34.83
C SER A 569 29.69 56.55 34.39
N GLN A 570 30.53 55.82 35.13
CA GLN A 570 31.94 55.61 34.83
C GLN A 570 32.22 54.54 33.75
N ASP A 571 31.33 53.56 33.53
CA ASP A 571 31.49 52.54 32.48
C ASP A 571 30.77 52.93 31.16
N ARG A 572 29.92 53.98 31.18
CA ARG A 572 29.25 54.53 29.99
C ARG A 572 30.20 55.06 28.92
N GLU A 573 31.42 55.46 29.27
CA GLU A 573 32.38 56.04 28.31
C GLU A 573 33.03 55.01 27.38
N GLN A 574 32.89 53.69 27.62
CA GLN A 574 33.62 52.66 26.87
C GLN A 574 32.77 51.68 26.06
N ALA A 575 31.47 51.55 26.33
CA ALA A 575 30.59 50.60 25.61
C ALA A 575 29.74 51.31 24.55
N SER A 576 29.64 50.73 23.36
CA SER A 576 28.77 51.22 22.28
C SER A 576 27.30 50.87 22.51
N GLU A 577 26.38 51.64 21.93
CA GLU A 577 24.92 51.40 21.98
C GLU A 577 24.52 49.99 21.46
N GLU A 578 25.23 49.48 20.46
CA GLU A 578 25.03 48.13 19.93
C GLU A 578 25.48 47.03 20.92
N GLU A 579 26.57 47.25 21.65
CA GLU A 579 27.00 46.37 22.74
C GLU A 579 25.97 46.37 23.87
N TYR A 580 25.41 47.54 24.19
CA TYR A 580 24.37 47.69 25.20
C TYR A 580 23.07 46.93 24.85
N ILE A 581 22.54 47.09 23.64
CA ILE A 581 21.34 46.37 23.16
C ILE A 581 21.58 44.85 23.14
N ARG A 582 22.79 44.43 22.74
CA ARG A 582 23.22 43.02 22.78
C ARG A 582 23.25 42.48 24.22
N MET A 583 23.82 43.22 25.17
CA MET A 583 23.88 42.81 26.58
C MET A 583 22.49 42.64 27.21
N LYS A 584 21.52 43.52 26.89
CA LYS A 584 20.13 43.43 27.38
C LYS A 584 19.40 42.16 26.91
N GLY A 585 19.47 41.84 25.61
CA GLY A 585 18.84 40.63 25.05
C GLY A 585 19.48 39.31 25.50
N LEU A 586 20.78 39.34 25.82
CA LEU A 586 21.49 38.17 26.35
C LEU A 586 21.06 37.83 27.80
N SER A 587 20.70 38.81 28.63
CA SER A 587 20.38 38.61 30.05
C SER A 587 19.20 37.65 30.27
N ILE A 588 18.05 37.89 29.63
CA ILE A 588 16.88 37.02 29.78
C ILE A 588 17.12 35.63 29.21
N ASN A 589 17.82 35.53 28.07
CA ASN A 589 18.12 34.25 27.44
C ASN A 589 19.03 33.40 28.32
N ILE A 590 20.05 34.03 28.93
CA ILE A 590 20.97 33.40 29.86
C ILE A 590 20.23 32.96 31.11
N THR A 591 19.40 33.82 31.71
CA THR A 591 18.61 33.48 32.89
C THR A 591 17.70 32.28 32.63
N VAL A 592 16.96 32.26 31.52
CA VAL A 592 16.11 31.12 31.16
C VAL A 592 16.94 29.85 30.95
N ALA A 593 18.03 29.92 30.17
CA ALA A 593 18.90 28.76 29.96
C ALA A 593 19.55 28.28 31.27
N HIS A 594 19.93 29.19 32.16
CA HIS A 594 20.51 28.93 33.47
C HIS A 594 19.51 28.17 34.35
N GLU A 595 18.27 28.64 34.46
CA GLU A 595 17.26 27.96 35.27
C GLU A 595 16.86 26.59 34.70
N ILE A 596 16.82 26.45 33.37
CA ILE A 596 16.62 25.13 32.74
C ILE A 596 17.81 24.22 33.05
N GLY A 597 19.04 24.74 33.04
CA GLY A 597 20.21 23.97 33.46
C GLY A 597 20.06 23.41 34.89
N HIS A 598 19.59 24.23 35.84
CA HIS A 598 19.30 23.76 37.20
C HIS A 598 18.23 22.69 37.22
N SER A 599 17.18 22.82 36.43
CA SER A 599 16.06 21.88 36.46
C SER A 599 16.42 20.48 35.96
N VAL A 600 17.48 20.37 35.16
CA VAL A 600 18.08 19.11 34.73
C VAL A 600 19.38 18.77 35.46
N GLY A 601 19.73 19.44 36.55
CA GLY A 601 20.81 18.98 37.44
C GLY A 601 22.16 19.70 37.33
N ALA A 602 22.32 20.67 36.42
CA ALA A 602 23.53 21.47 36.40
C ALA A 602 23.55 22.47 37.58
N GLU A 603 24.60 22.42 38.38
CA GLU A 603 24.81 23.31 39.52
C GLU A 603 25.72 24.50 39.16
N HIS A 604 25.65 25.53 40.00
CA HIS A 604 26.64 26.61 39.99
C HIS A 604 28.05 26.07 40.19
N HIS A 605 29.06 26.84 39.75
CA HIS A 605 30.47 26.49 39.93
C HIS A 605 30.97 26.52 41.39
N ALA A 606 30.11 26.90 42.34
CA ALA A 606 30.37 26.86 43.78
C ALA A 606 29.14 26.42 44.58
N THR A 607 29.35 25.97 45.83
CA THR A 607 28.24 25.56 46.71
C THR A 607 27.62 26.74 47.46
N LYS A 608 26.32 26.62 47.81
CA LYS A 608 25.60 27.61 48.66
C LYS A 608 26.23 27.85 50.04
N ARG A 609 27.13 26.96 50.52
CA ARG A 609 27.83 27.15 51.80
C ARG A 609 29.02 28.11 51.68
N ASN A 610 29.64 28.20 50.50
CA ASN A 610 30.76 29.10 50.22
C ASN A 610 30.33 30.38 49.50
N SER A 611 29.07 30.48 49.05
CA SER A 611 28.50 31.69 48.42
C SER A 611 28.04 32.76 49.42
N LYS A 612 28.18 32.53 50.74
CA LYS A 612 27.52 33.34 51.79
C LYS A 612 28.30 34.56 52.27
N GLU A 613 29.52 34.80 51.78
CA GLU A 613 30.22 36.06 52.04
C GLU A 613 30.37 36.86 50.75
N ILE A 614 29.26 37.45 50.31
CA ILE A 614 29.27 38.60 49.41
C ILE A 614 29.42 39.82 50.34
N THR A 615 30.65 40.28 50.60
CA THR A 615 30.83 41.49 51.39
C THR A 615 30.43 42.70 50.54
N ILE A 616 29.43 43.43 51.02
CA ILE A 616 29.05 44.73 50.44
C ILE A 616 29.96 45.77 51.10
N SER A 617 30.84 46.35 50.29
CA SER A 617 31.61 47.57 50.51
C SER A 617 32.33 47.73 51.86
N PHE A 618 33.67 47.71 51.84
CA PHE A 618 34.47 48.09 53.01
C PHE A 618 35.73 48.88 52.65
N GLU A 619 36.25 49.58 53.66
CA GLU A 619 37.44 50.41 53.55
C GLU A 619 38.59 49.79 54.36
N ILE A 620 39.76 49.70 53.73
CA ILE A 620 40.99 49.22 54.35
C ILE A 620 41.81 50.44 54.77
N PRO A 621 41.90 50.76 56.07
CA PRO A 621 42.71 51.88 56.55
C PRO A 621 44.21 51.53 56.56
N GLU A 622 45.08 52.54 56.52
CA GLU A 622 46.54 52.35 56.44
C GLU A 622 47.09 51.47 57.58
N ARG A 623 46.50 51.54 58.78
CA ARG A 623 46.90 50.70 59.93
C ARG A 623 46.81 49.19 59.66
N HIS A 624 46.08 48.76 58.63
CA HIS A 624 45.95 47.36 58.25
C HIS A 624 46.80 46.98 57.01
N LYS A 625 47.74 47.83 56.56
CA LYS A 625 48.60 47.54 55.38
C LYS A 625 49.45 46.26 55.47
N ASN A 626 49.68 45.75 56.68
CA ASN A 626 50.39 44.49 56.92
C ASN A 626 49.46 43.27 56.99
N VAL A 627 48.14 43.50 57.00
CA VAL A 627 47.09 42.47 57.08
C VAL A 627 46.45 42.24 55.70
N TYR A 628 46.43 43.28 54.86
CA TYR A 628 45.80 43.26 53.55
C TYR A 628 46.75 43.64 52.42
N LYS A 629 46.69 42.91 51.32
CA LYS A 629 47.27 43.32 50.03
C LYS A 629 46.17 43.49 48.99
N VAL A 630 46.20 44.59 48.25
CA VAL A 630 45.20 44.87 47.22
C VAL A 630 45.91 45.13 45.91
N TYR A 631 45.47 44.48 44.84
CA TYR A 631 46.05 44.60 43.51
C TYR A 631 45.03 45.16 42.52
N ASP A 632 45.49 46.03 41.62
CA ASP A 632 44.69 46.54 40.52
C ASP A 632 44.50 45.49 39.40
N ILE A 633 43.76 45.88 38.37
CA ILE A 633 43.43 45.04 37.21
C ILE A 633 44.64 44.61 36.36
N SER A 634 45.75 45.34 36.49
CA SER A 634 47.03 45.05 35.82
C SER A 634 47.94 44.19 36.71
N GLY A 635 47.53 43.92 37.94
CA GLY A 635 48.27 43.17 38.94
C GLY A 635 49.30 43.99 39.73
N ASN A 636 49.20 45.32 39.71
CA ASN A 636 50.05 46.17 40.54
C ASN A 636 49.46 46.33 41.94
N GLU A 637 50.31 46.30 42.98
CA GLU A 637 49.87 46.52 44.37
C GLU A 637 49.42 47.99 44.55
N ILE A 638 48.21 48.18 45.08
CA ILE A 638 47.66 49.49 45.44
C ILE A 638 48.20 49.86 46.81
N THR A 639 49.09 50.85 46.88
CA THR A 639 49.76 51.26 48.12
C THR A 639 49.24 52.59 48.70
N THR A 640 48.26 53.22 48.06
CA THR A 640 47.65 54.48 48.51
C THR A 640 46.45 54.17 49.39
N TYR A 641 46.54 54.50 50.68
CA TYR A 641 45.48 54.26 51.67
C TYR A 641 44.70 55.54 52.01
N PRO A 642 43.41 55.43 52.42
CA PRO A 642 42.65 54.19 52.56
C PRO A 642 42.25 53.57 51.21
N ILE A 643 42.09 52.25 51.16
CA ILE A 643 41.65 51.53 49.96
C ILE A 643 40.18 51.17 50.12
N SER A 644 39.31 51.70 49.27
CA SER A 644 37.89 51.38 49.26
C SER A 644 37.60 50.27 48.26
N ILE A 645 37.08 49.14 48.74
CA ILE A 645 36.53 48.07 47.90
C ILE A 645 35.02 48.21 47.99
N LEU A 646 34.39 48.77 46.95
CA LEU A 646 32.97 49.15 46.94
C LEU A 646 32.10 48.19 46.13
N GLN A 647 32.68 47.12 45.59
CA GLN A 647 32.00 46.19 44.68
C GLN A 647 32.05 44.76 45.24
N PRO A 648 31.13 43.87 44.79
CA PRO A 648 31.05 42.51 45.32
C PRO A 648 32.33 41.72 45.12
N ILE A 649 32.64 40.90 46.13
CA ILE A 649 33.85 40.07 46.22
C ILE A 649 33.44 38.60 46.19
N SER A 650 34.18 37.78 45.45
CA SER A 650 34.09 36.31 45.53
C SER A 650 35.44 35.72 45.95
N TYR A 651 35.40 34.50 46.47
CA TYR A 651 36.58 33.74 46.88
C TYR A 651 37.13 32.89 45.73
N ASP A 652 38.36 32.39 45.91
CA ASP A 652 38.87 31.26 45.13
C ASP A 652 37.92 30.07 45.25
N HIS A 653 37.64 29.37 44.13
CA HIS A 653 36.59 28.34 44.05
C HIS A 653 35.15 28.81 44.37
N GLY A 654 34.92 30.14 44.35
CA GLY A 654 33.61 30.77 44.47
C GLY A 654 32.78 30.76 43.18
N PRO A 655 31.59 31.41 43.15
CA PRO A 655 30.62 31.28 42.04
C PRO A 655 31.11 31.75 40.66
N ALA A 656 32.17 32.57 40.62
CA ALA A 656 32.81 33.03 39.39
C ALA A 656 34.02 32.18 38.95
N SER A 657 34.28 31.04 39.59
CA SER A 657 35.42 30.15 39.29
C SER A 657 35.12 29.20 38.14
N GLY A 658 36.13 28.50 37.62
CA GLY A 658 35.99 27.53 36.52
C GLY A 658 35.91 28.21 35.14
N ASP A 659 35.21 27.58 34.20
CA ASP A 659 35.11 28.10 32.83
C ASP A 659 34.28 29.39 32.79
N VAL A 660 34.95 30.52 32.56
CA VAL A 660 34.34 31.86 32.55
C VAL A 660 33.31 32.08 31.46
N ASN A 661 33.22 31.18 30.47
CA ASN A 661 32.20 31.26 29.43
C ASN A 661 30.94 30.45 29.77
N CYS A 662 30.92 29.76 30.92
CA CYS A 662 29.81 28.93 31.35
C CYS A 662 28.63 29.76 31.86
N ILE A 663 27.40 29.44 31.44
CA ILE A 663 26.15 30.04 31.94
C ILE A 663 25.98 29.84 33.46
N MET A 664 26.60 28.81 34.03
CA MET A 664 26.59 28.52 35.47
C MET A 664 27.71 29.23 36.26
N CYS A 665 28.52 30.04 35.59
CA CYS A 665 29.58 30.84 36.20
C CYS A 665 29.12 32.30 36.33
N TYR A 666 29.03 32.82 37.55
CA TYR A 666 28.57 34.19 37.84
C TYR A 666 29.66 35.23 37.63
N THR A 667 30.11 35.33 36.39
CA THR A 667 31.24 36.17 36.00
C THR A 667 30.91 37.68 35.99
N ASN A 668 29.63 38.03 35.98
CA ASN A 668 29.12 39.40 35.96
C ASN A 668 28.82 39.99 37.34
N LEU A 669 28.88 39.18 38.41
CA LEU A 669 28.53 39.64 39.77
C LEU A 669 29.72 40.18 40.57
N PHE A 670 30.96 39.84 40.20
CA PHE A 670 32.13 40.11 41.05
C PHE A 670 33.20 40.87 40.28
N LEU A 671 33.77 41.89 40.93
CA LEU A 671 34.91 42.66 40.39
C LEU A 671 36.20 42.46 41.19
N TRP A 672 36.12 41.70 42.28
CA TRP A 672 37.22 41.42 43.18
C TRP A 672 37.26 39.94 43.54
N VAL A 673 38.46 39.35 43.53
CA VAL A 673 38.72 38.03 44.09
C VAL A 673 39.50 38.17 45.40
N ARG A 674 39.00 37.53 46.46
CA ARG A 674 39.69 37.37 47.74
C ARG A 674 40.41 36.02 47.77
N ARG A 675 41.67 36.03 48.22
CA ARG A 675 42.43 34.83 48.54
C ARG A 675 42.98 34.89 49.95
N ASP A 676 42.68 33.85 50.72
CA ASP A 676 43.17 33.70 52.08
C ASP A 676 44.51 32.96 52.05
N THR A 677 45.59 33.73 52.19
CA THR A 677 46.94 33.19 52.47
C THR A 677 47.31 33.56 53.91
N ASN A 678 48.61 33.68 54.23
CA ASN A 678 49.05 34.26 55.51
C ASN A 678 48.68 35.76 55.64
N ILE A 679 48.32 36.41 54.52
CA ILE A 679 47.86 37.81 54.43
C ILE A 679 46.61 37.80 53.52
N GLU A 680 45.56 38.54 53.89
CA GLU A 680 44.32 38.62 53.09
C GLU A 680 44.61 39.42 51.81
N THR A 681 44.40 38.80 50.65
CA THR A 681 44.76 39.40 49.36
C THR A 681 43.54 39.59 48.48
N TYR A 682 43.39 40.79 47.91
CA TYR A 682 42.33 41.14 46.97
C TYR A 682 42.91 41.50 45.61
N TRP A 683 42.36 40.94 44.54
CA TRP A 683 42.70 41.31 43.17
C TRP A 683 41.48 41.87 42.46
N ARG A 684 41.62 43.07 41.89
CA ARG A 684 40.61 43.61 40.97
C ARG A 684 40.68 42.87 39.65
N ILE A 685 39.53 42.50 39.10
CA ILE A 685 39.45 41.79 37.82
C ILE A 685 38.69 42.60 36.78
N LYS A 686 38.90 42.25 35.50
CA LYS A 686 38.10 42.80 34.39
C LYS A 686 36.66 42.30 34.48
N PRO A 687 35.67 43.14 34.16
CA PRO A 687 34.32 42.66 33.84
C PRO A 687 34.43 41.54 32.81
N LEU A 688 33.81 40.41 33.12
CA LEU A 688 33.94 39.22 32.31
C LEU A 688 32.90 39.18 31.19
N PRO A 689 33.23 38.56 30.05
CA PRO A 689 32.31 38.50 28.93
C PRO A 689 31.04 37.73 29.32
N ILE A 690 29.94 38.14 28.71
CA ILE A 690 28.64 37.50 28.87
C ILE A 690 28.71 36.05 28.37
N THR A 691 28.23 35.13 29.21
CA THR A 691 28.37 33.68 29.07
C THR A 691 27.31 33.10 28.13
N THR A 692 27.66 32.10 27.32
CA THR A 692 26.76 31.59 26.26
C THR A 692 26.83 30.08 26.07
N LYS A 693 27.53 29.35 26.95
CA LYS A 693 27.61 27.89 26.86
C LYS A 693 27.49 27.20 28.22
N PHE A 694 27.24 25.90 28.24
CA PHE A 694 27.53 25.03 29.38
C PHE A 694 28.93 24.45 29.25
N CYS A 695 29.69 24.44 30.35
CA CYS A 695 31.05 23.93 30.33
C CYS A 695 31.11 22.40 30.34
N ASN A 696 32.22 21.86 29.82
CA ASN A 696 32.55 20.43 29.77
C ASN A 696 33.77 20.07 30.64
N SER A 697 34.21 21.02 31.47
CA SER A 697 35.36 20.91 32.35
C SER A 697 35.14 21.82 33.56
N PRO A 698 35.58 21.41 34.77
CA PRO A 698 35.58 22.30 35.93
C PRO A 698 36.75 23.31 35.89
N LEU A 699 37.71 23.09 34.99
CA LEU A 699 38.94 23.89 34.94
C LEU A 699 38.68 25.34 34.57
N ALA A 700 39.47 26.20 35.19
CA ALA A 700 39.56 27.61 34.94
C ALA A 700 39.94 27.92 33.49
N THR A 701 39.30 28.94 32.92
CA THR A 701 39.61 29.46 31.58
C THR A 701 39.73 30.99 31.61
N GLY A 702 40.31 31.58 30.57
CA GLY A 702 40.47 33.04 30.48
C GLY A 702 41.20 33.63 31.68
N ILE A 703 40.59 34.65 32.33
CA ILE A 703 41.18 35.32 33.50
C ILE A 703 41.36 34.37 34.68
N ASN A 704 40.45 33.39 34.84
CA ASN A 704 40.49 32.45 35.98
C ASN A 704 41.69 31.51 35.91
N LYS A 705 42.23 31.26 34.70
CA LYS A 705 43.41 30.41 34.52
C LYS A 705 44.69 31.07 35.04
N THR A 706 44.68 32.39 35.21
CA THR A 706 45.82 33.12 35.74
C THR A 706 45.80 33.10 37.27
N ASN A 707 46.96 33.25 37.90
CA ASN A 707 47.07 33.47 39.35
C ASN A 707 46.40 34.78 39.82
N ASN A 708 45.62 35.48 38.99
CA ASN A 708 44.94 36.74 39.32
C ASN A 708 43.39 36.64 39.16
N GLY A 709 42.82 35.46 38.85
CA GLY A 709 41.36 35.24 38.76
C GLY A 709 40.81 34.24 39.80
N PHE A 710 39.60 33.70 39.60
CA PHE A 710 38.88 32.89 40.61
C PHE A 710 39.25 31.39 40.70
N SER A 711 40.27 30.94 39.96
CA SER A 711 40.73 29.54 39.89
C SER A 711 39.68 28.55 39.34
N ASP A 712 39.88 27.24 39.55
CA ASP A 712 39.02 26.16 39.07
C ASP A 712 37.68 26.14 39.83
N ALA A 713 36.63 25.56 39.25
CA ALA A 713 35.38 25.32 39.99
C ALA A 713 35.64 24.42 41.21
N ILE A 714 34.83 24.55 42.27
CA ILE A 714 34.97 23.69 43.45
C ILE A 714 34.75 22.21 43.10
N ASP A 715 35.35 21.30 43.84
CA ASP A 715 35.18 19.85 43.64
C ASP A 715 33.70 19.46 43.53
N GLY A 716 33.37 18.77 42.43
CA GLY A 716 31.99 18.35 42.11
C GLY A 716 31.15 19.40 41.39
N ALA A 717 31.65 20.62 41.19
CA ALA A 717 31.01 21.69 40.41
C ALA A 717 31.69 21.91 39.06
N GLY A 718 31.07 22.73 38.21
CA GLY A 718 31.51 22.89 36.81
C GLY A 718 31.34 21.60 36.00
N ASN A 719 31.86 21.55 34.77
CA ASN A 719 31.54 20.47 33.83
C ASN A 719 30.02 20.21 33.72
N CYS A 720 29.25 21.29 33.64
CA CYS A 720 27.80 21.31 33.77
C CYS A 720 27.09 20.33 32.84
N LEU A 721 27.58 20.13 31.60
CA LEU A 721 26.98 19.17 30.67
C LEU A 721 26.94 17.73 31.21
N LYS A 722 27.96 17.31 31.97
CA LYS A 722 27.98 15.96 32.58
C LYS A 722 27.16 15.84 33.85
N GLN A 723 26.57 16.94 34.32
CA GLN A 723 25.64 16.92 35.43
C GLN A 723 24.19 16.80 34.96
N MET A 724 23.93 17.12 33.69
CA MET A 724 22.58 17.21 33.16
C MET A 724 21.94 15.83 32.99
N ARG A 725 20.67 15.74 33.38
CA ARG A 725 19.84 14.54 33.31
C ARG A 725 18.40 14.93 33.01
N VAL A 726 17.89 14.39 31.91
CA VAL A 726 16.51 14.63 31.44
C VAL A 726 15.54 13.49 31.79
N LYS A 727 16.06 12.33 32.23
CA LYS A 727 15.25 11.19 32.66
C LYS A 727 15.50 10.81 34.09
N ASP A 728 14.50 10.26 34.77
CA ASP A 728 14.70 9.68 36.08
C ASP A 728 15.34 8.29 36.01
N ILE A 729 16.07 7.91 37.06
CA ILE A 729 16.49 6.52 37.21
C ILE A 729 15.31 5.76 37.82
N ALA A 730 14.84 4.70 37.15
CA ALA A 730 13.94 3.73 37.76
C ALA A 730 14.59 3.21 39.05
N ARG A 731 13.93 3.42 40.19
CA ARG A 731 14.45 3.02 41.50
C ARG A 731 14.57 1.51 41.64
#